data_AF-A0A067FM73-F1
#
_entry.id   AF-A0A067FM73-F1
#
_cell.length_a   1.000
_cell.length_b   1.000
_cell.length_c   1.000
_cell.angle_alpha   90.00
_cell.angle_beta   90.00
_cell.angle_gamma   90.00
#
_symmetry.space_group_name_H-M   'P 1'
#
loop_
_entity.id
_entity.type
_entity.pdbx_description
1 polymer ?
#
loop_
_entity_poly.entity_id
_entity_poly.type
_entity_poly.pdbx_seq_one_letter_code
_entity_poly.pdbx_strand_id
1 'polypeptide(L)'
;MDGIRLNDCESLEAFGVNKQKVVEEITRAYAHQIYVDGFFNGDPHPGNFLVSKDPPHRPILLDFGLTKKLSSSMKQALAKMFFAAAEGDHVALLSAFAEMGLRLRLDVPEQAMEVSTLFFRTSAPANEAFETVKNLSEQRAKNLKVIQEKMKLNQKEVKRFNPVDAFPGDIVIFSRVLNLLRGLSSTMNVRIVYLDIMRPFAEYVLQVGINKEPSVSAEWIYSKPIHSDVEAKLRDFLVELGNDGKILGIQVCAYKDGEVIIDTSAGMLGRYDPRPVQPDSLFPVFSVTKGITAGMLHWLVDNGKLKLEENIANIWPEFKSNGKDLIKVHHVLNHTSGLHNVSVDLSSENPLLICDWDECLNRIALSAPETEPGQEQLYHYLSFGWLCGGIIERASGKKFQEILEEGIIQPLSIDGELYIGIPPGVESRLASLTIDTDDLNKVSGINNRPDLRLPSSFQPDKISQLAAITPAVFNMLNIRRAIIPAANGHCSARALARYYAALADGGVVPPPHSRLSKPPLGSHPHIPKFPSHETSKKQKGTKKELLAALKNKTNNSEHGHKYTKDLEGGSHIRTASGDTYARLINIETSSSNTSTTDSISNTDEPQSSNVRKIFNNPRIHDAFLGVGDYGDLALPNGRFGLGFKRYNTRDGSYIGFGHSGMGGSTGFCDVNNRFAIAVTLNKMSFGATTGRIIHFVCSELNLPVPEDYLRFAEVEHDTPQDLGQPLIN
;
A
#
# COMPACT_ATOMS: atom_id res chain seq x y z
N MET A 1 4.42 -37.38 36.67
CA MET A 1 4.60 -36.02 37.22
C MET A 1 3.32 -35.66 37.95
N ASP A 2 3.42 -35.01 39.10
CA ASP A 2 2.26 -34.53 39.84
C ASP A 2 1.83 -33.15 39.29
N GLY A 3 0.53 -32.96 39.05
CA GLY A 3 0.00 -31.73 38.45
C GLY A 3 -1.49 -31.80 38.13
N ILE A 4 -2.11 -30.63 37.98
CA ILE A 4 -3.53 -30.46 37.71
C ILE A 4 -3.74 -30.44 36.19
N ARG A 5 -4.74 -31.16 35.67
CA ARG A 5 -5.04 -31.13 34.23
C ARG A 5 -5.65 -29.78 33.83
N LEU A 6 -5.35 -29.29 32.63
CA LEU A 6 -5.90 -28.00 32.16
C LEU A 6 -7.44 -27.99 32.03
N ASN A 7 -8.06 -29.14 31.80
CA ASN A 7 -9.52 -29.24 31.71
C ASN A 7 -10.23 -29.38 33.08
N ASP A 8 -9.47 -29.46 34.17
CA ASP A 8 -10.00 -29.52 35.53
C ASP A 8 -10.09 -28.11 36.14
N CYS A 9 -11.06 -27.33 35.65
CA CYS A 9 -11.27 -25.94 36.06
C CYS A 9 -11.49 -25.77 37.56
N GLU A 10 -12.18 -26.72 38.20
CA GLU A 10 -12.49 -26.69 39.63
C GLU A 10 -11.21 -26.82 40.47
N SER A 11 -10.34 -27.78 40.14
CA SER A 11 -9.05 -27.92 40.82
C SER A 11 -8.14 -26.72 40.55
N LEU A 12 -8.12 -26.18 39.33
CA LEU A 12 -7.31 -24.99 39.03
C LEU A 12 -7.75 -23.78 39.87
N GLU A 13 -9.05 -23.60 40.08
CA GLU A 13 -9.60 -22.55 40.93
C GLU A 13 -9.29 -22.79 42.42
N ALA A 14 -9.44 -24.03 42.89
CA ALA A 14 -9.14 -24.41 44.27
C ALA A 14 -7.67 -24.17 44.66
N PHE A 15 -6.75 -24.34 43.70
CA PHE A 15 -5.33 -24.05 43.88
C PHE A 15 -4.93 -22.60 43.57
N GLY A 16 -5.89 -21.72 43.25
CA GLY A 16 -5.62 -20.29 42.98
C GLY A 16 -4.82 -20.05 41.70
N VAL A 17 -4.87 -20.97 40.72
CA VAL A 17 -4.10 -20.88 39.49
C VAL A 17 -4.60 -19.72 38.62
N ASN A 18 -3.69 -18.83 38.24
CA ASN A 18 -3.98 -17.79 37.26
C ASN A 18 -4.04 -18.41 35.85
N LYS A 19 -5.24 -18.74 35.39
CA LYS A 19 -5.51 -19.36 34.07
C LYS A 19 -4.96 -18.52 32.91
N GLN A 20 -5.07 -17.19 32.99
CA GLN A 20 -4.55 -16.27 31.97
C GLN A 20 -3.03 -16.45 31.83
N LYS A 21 -2.31 -16.35 32.94
CA LYS A 21 -0.84 -16.48 32.98
C LYS A 21 -0.37 -17.86 32.50
N VAL A 22 -1.08 -18.94 32.84
CA VAL A 22 -0.75 -20.29 32.37
C VAL A 22 -0.83 -20.39 30.86
N VAL A 23 -1.90 -19.89 30.24
CA VAL A 23 -2.06 -19.93 28.77
C VAL A 23 -1.07 -18.99 28.09
N GLU A 24 -0.74 -17.84 28.69
CA GLU A 24 0.32 -16.95 28.20
C GLU A 24 1.69 -17.64 28.19
N GLU A 25 2.05 -18.35 29.26
CA GLU A 25 3.31 -19.09 29.35
C GLU A 25 3.37 -20.28 28.38
N ILE A 26 2.27 -21.01 28.19
CA ILE A 26 2.18 -22.04 27.15
C ILE A 26 2.40 -21.42 25.77
N THR A 27 1.74 -20.30 25.49
CA THR A 27 1.88 -19.59 24.21
C THR A 27 3.32 -19.11 24.00
N ARG A 28 3.96 -18.55 25.04
CA ARG A 28 5.35 -18.11 25.04
C ARG A 28 6.32 -19.28 24.77
N ALA A 29 6.09 -20.43 25.39
CA ALA A 29 6.89 -21.63 25.17
C ALA A 29 6.80 -22.13 23.71
N TYR A 30 5.62 -22.08 23.10
CA TYR A 30 5.45 -22.42 21.68
C TYR A 30 6.07 -21.38 20.75
N ALA A 31 5.96 -20.09 21.09
CA ALA A 31 6.64 -19.02 20.36
C ALA A 31 8.16 -19.22 20.33
N HIS A 32 8.74 -19.56 21.48
CA HIS A 32 10.17 -19.88 21.59
C HIS A 32 10.55 -21.09 20.73
N GLN A 33 9.82 -22.20 20.84
CA GLN A 33 10.05 -23.40 20.03
C GLN A 33 10.01 -23.12 18.52
N ILE A 34 9.05 -22.31 18.07
CA ILE A 34 8.86 -21.99 16.64
C ILE A 34 9.97 -21.05 16.14
N TYR A 35 10.17 -19.91 16.81
CA TYR A 35 11.00 -18.82 16.30
C TYR A 35 12.46 -18.92 16.74
N VAL A 36 12.71 -19.30 17.99
CA VAL A 36 14.08 -19.41 18.53
C VAL A 36 14.67 -20.76 18.13
N ASP A 37 14.06 -21.85 18.58
CA ASP A 37 14.62 -23.20 18.40
C ASP A 37 14.48 -23.70 16.96
N GLY A 38 13.41 -23.29 16.25
CA GLY A 38 13.07 -23.86 14.95
C GLY A 38 12.68 -25.33 15.02
N PHE A 39 12.20 -25.75 16.18
CA PHE A 39 11.74 -27.10 16.44
C PHE A 39 10.59 -27.02 17.44
N PHE A 40 9.41 -27.43 17.02
CA PHE A 40 8.19 -27.24 17.81
C PHE A 40 7.31 -28.48 17.85
N ASN A 41 6.58 -28.60 18.96
CA ASN A 41 5.51 -29.58 19.12
C ASN A 41 4.28 -29.16 18.30
N GLY A 42 3.67 -30.11 17.60
CA GLY A 42 2.53 -29.95 16.71
C GLY A 42 1.16 -30.16 17.36
N ASP A 43 1.09 -30.54 18.65
CA ASP A 43 -0.16 -30.95 19.29
C ASP A 43 -0.42 -30.35 20.70
N PRO A 44 -0.62 -29.03 20.82
CA PRO A 44 -0.92 -28.35 22.08
C PRO A 44 -2.37 -28.54 22.55
N HIS A 45 -2.89 -29.77 22.58
CA HIS A 45 -4.23 -30.01 23.13
C HIS A 45 -4.20 -30.03 24.67
N PRO A 46 -5.31 -29.70 25.37
CA PRO A 46 -5.34 -29.61 26.84
C PRO A 46 -4.86 -30.88 27.57
N GLY A 47 -5.13 -32.07 27.01
CA GLY A 47 -4.68 -33.34 27.60
C GLY A 47 -3.16 -33.56 27.64
N ASN A 48 -2.37 -32.77 26.91
CA ASN A 48 -0.91 -32.86 26.87
C ASN A 48 -0.23 -31.92 27.88
N PHE A 49 -1.02 -31.26 28.73
CA PHE A 49 -0.51 -30.35 29.73
C PHE A 49 -1.01 -30.66 31.13
N LEU A 50 -0.13 -30.46 32.09
CA LEU A 50 -0.49 -30.28 33.50
C LEU A 50 -0.06 -28.90 33.97
N VAL A 51 -0.56 -28.47 35.13
CA VAL A 51 -0.10 -27.28 35.85
C VAL A 51 0.48 -27.75 37.19
N SER A 52 1.65 -27.22 37.56
CA SER A 52 2.24 -27.54 38.87
C SER A 52 1.34 -27.07 40.00
N LYS A 53 1.22 -27.90 41.05
CA LYS A 53 0.43 -27.57 42.24
C LYS A 53 1.08 -26.47 43.09
N ASP A 54 2.39 -26.32 43.02
CA ASP A 54 3.12 -25.28 43.75
C ASP A 54 3.26 -23.99 42.93
N PRO A 55 3.18 -22.81 43.58
CA PRO A 55 3.52 -21.54 42.96
C PRO A 55 4.95 -21.56 42.39
N PRO A 56 5.20 -20.99 41.19
CA PRO A 56 4.31 -20.09 40.45
C PRO A 56 3.35 -20.79 39.46
N HIS A 57 2.93 -22.05 39.69
CA HIS A 57 1.96 -22.79 38.87
C HIS A 57 2.33 -22.86 37.39
N ARG A 58 3.44 -23.56 37.09
CA ARG A 58 4.01 -23.63 35.74
C ARG A 58 3.32 -24.69 34.90
N PRO A 59 3.16 -24.46 33.58
CA PRO A 59 2.72 -25.50 32.66
C PRO A 59 3.79 -26.58 32.51
N ILE A 60 3.34 -27.83 32.47
CA ILE A 60 4.14 -29.04 32.29
C ILE A 60 3.67 -29.72 31.02
N LEU A 61 4.55 -29.88 30.03
CA LEU A 61 4.24 -30.54 28.77
C LEU A 61 4.51 -32.05 28.87
N LEU A 62 3.53 -32.88 28.47
CA LEU A 62 3.57 -34.33 28.64
C LEU A 62 3.92 -35.12 27.36
N ASP A 63 3.63 -34.57 26.18
CA ASP A 63 3.75 -35.29 24.90
C ASP A 63 4.51 -34.48 23.83
N PHE A 64 5.41 -35.17 23.12
CA PHE A 64 6.21 -34.67 21.99
C PHE A 64 6.02 -35.52 20.72
N GLY A 65 4.95 -36.33 20.63
CA GLY A 65 4.76 -37.33 19.57
C GLY A 65 4.65 -36.77 18.16
N LEU A 66 4.11 -35.55 18.00
CA LEU A 66 4.09 -34.84 16.72
C LEU A 66 5.02 -33.63 16.79
N THR A 67 6.21 -33.70 16.20
CA THR A 67 7.16 -32.58 16.19
C THR A 67 7.56 -32.19 14.78
N LYS A 68 7.99 -30.93 14.62
CA LYS A 68 8.39 -30.38 13.33
C LYS A 68 9.62 -29.50 13.47
N LYS A 69 10.59 -29.70 12.58
CA LYS A 69 11.76 -28.83 12.42
C LYS A 69 11.54 -27.85 11.27
N LEU A 70 11.94 -26.60 11.48
CA LEU A 70 11.85 -25.50 10.52
C LEU A 70 13.27 -25.11 10.07
N SER A 71 13.44 -24.81 8.78
CA SER A 71 14.67 -24.20 8.28
C SER A 71 14.76 -22.74 8.74
N SER A 72 15.97 -22.16 8.74
CA SER A 72 16.15 -20.73 9.04
C SER A 72 15.35 -19.83 8.10
N SER A 73 15.26 -20.18 6.81
CA SER A 73 14.44 -19.45 5.83
C SER A 73 12.95 -19.52 6.16
N MET A 74 12.44 -20.69 6.58
CA MET A 74 11.04 -20.86 6.98
C MET A 74 10.74 -20.09 8.27
N LYS A 75 11.67 -20.05 9.24
CA LYS A 75 11.53 -19.21 10.44
C LYS A 75 11.41 -17.73 10.10
N GLN A 76 12.27 -17.24 9.21
CA GLN A 76 12.21 -15.86 8.74
C GLN A 76 10.92 -15.57 8.01
N ALA A 77 10.47 -16.46 7.11
CA ALA A 77 9.22 -16.29 6.39
C ALA A 77 7.98 -16.32 7.31
N LEU A 78 7.97 -17.19 8.33
CA LEU A 78 6.92 -17.19 9.36
C LEU A 78 6.92 -15.91 10.18
N ALA A 79 8.10 -15.41 10.57
CA ALA A 79 8.22 -14.15 11.29
C ALA A 79 7.74 -12.97 10.43
N LYS A 80 8.17 -12.87 9.17
CA LYS A 80 7.69 -11.88 8.19
C LYS A 80 6.17 -11.95 8.01
N MET A 81 5.61 -13.14 7.84
CA MET A 81 4.16 -13.35 7.73
C MET A 81 3.44 -12.79 8.97
N PHE A 82 3.98 -13.05 10.17
CA PHE A 82 3.40 -12.60 11.43
C PHE A 82 3.36 -11.07 11.54
N PHE A 83 4.45 -10.38 11.22
CA PHE A 83 4.45 -8.90 11.21
C PHE A 83 3.63 -8.32 10.08
N ALA A 84 3.74 -8.87 8.88
CA ALA A 84 3.02 -8.41 7.72
C ALA A 84 1.50 -8.47 7.97
N ALA A 85 1.02 -9.51 8.66
CA ALA A 85 -0.37 -9.58 9.07
C ALA A 85 -0.72 -8.62 10.23
N ALA A 86 0.17 -8.45 11.21
CA ALA A 86 0.00 -7.48 12.30
C ALA A 86 -0.15 -6.04 11.79
N GLU A 87 0.66 -5.68 10.80
CA GLU A 87 0.75 -4.35 10.20
C GLU A 87 -0.12 -4.20 8.94
N GLY A 88 -0.99 -5.17 8.64
CA GLY A 88 -1.85 -5.12 7.44
C GLY A 88 -1.07 -5.00 6.11
N ASP A 89 0.22 -5.33 6.09
CA ASP A 89 1.09 -5.31 4.93
C ASP A 89 0.85 -6.55 4.05
N HIS A 90 -0.10 -6.43 3.13
CA HIS A 90 -0.48 -7.52 2.25
C HIS A 90 0.63 -7.92 1.28
N VAL A 91 1.49 -6.99 0.90
CA VAL A 91 2.55 -7.25 -0.07
C VAL A 91 3.64 -8.06 0.60
N ALA A 92 4.08 -7.64 1.79
CA ALA A 92 5.00 -8.43 2.60
C ALA A 92 4.37 -9.78 3.00
N LEU A 93 3.06 -9.83 3.24
CA LEU A 93 2.36 -11.07 3.56
C LEU A 93 2.37 -12.04 2.37
N LEU A 94 2.09 -11.54 1.16
CA LEU A 94 2.17 -12.33 -0.08
C LEU A 94 3.60 -12.78 -0.38
N SER A 95 4.59 -11.92 -0.13
CA SER A 95 6.01 -12.28 -0.23
C SER A 95 6.37 -13.40 0.75
N ALA A 96 5.95 -13.26 2.01
CA ALA A 96 6.18 -14.27 3.05
C ALA A 96 5.48 -15.60 2.70
N PHE A 97 4.25 -15.55 2.18
CA PHE A 97 3.54 -16.73 1.67
C PHE A 97 4.30 -17.41 0.54
N ALA A 98 4.77 -16.64 -0.45
CA ALA A 98 5.58 -17.16 -1.55
C ALA A 98 6.89 -17.78 -1.07
N GLU A 99 7.60 -17.15 -0.12
CA GLU A 99 8.83 -17.66 0.51
C GLU A 99 8.59 -19.01 1.22
N MET A 100 7.41 -19.22 1.79
CA MET A 100 7.02 -20.49 2.39
C MET A 100 6.54 -21.54 1.37
N GLY A 101 6.33 -21.16 0.11
CA GLY A 101 5.78 -22.01 -0.94
C GLY A 101 4.25 -22.02 -1.03
N LEU A 102 3.56 -21.11 -0.31
CA LEU A 102 2.12 -20.90 -0.42
C LEU A 102 1.84 -20.02 -1.66
N ARG A 103 1.17 -20.60 -2.66
CA ARG A 103 0.76 -19.86 -3.87
C ARG A 103 -0.72 -19.48 -3.75
N LEU A 104 -0.97 -18.19 -3.56
CA LEU A 104 -2.31 -17.61 -3.54
C LEU A 104 -2.66 -17.02 -4.90
N ARG A 105 -3.94 -17.10 -5.26
CA ARG A 105 -4.49 -16.44 -6.44
C ARG A 105 -4.62 -14.92 -6.22
N LEU A 106 -3.76 -14.14 -6.91
CA LEU A 106 -3.60 -12.67 -6.75
C LEU A 106 -4.76 -11.86 -7.35
N ASP A 107 -5.61 -12.49 -8.16
CA ASP A 107 -6.78 -11.92 -8.82
C ASP A 107 -7.96 -11.69 -7.86
N VAL A 108 -7.93 -12.24 -6.63
CA VAL A 108 -9.02 -12.10 -5.64
C VAL A 108 -8.47 -11.69 -4.24
N PRO A 109 -8.22 -10.39 -4.00
CA PRO A 109 -7.56 -9.89 -2.79
C PRO A 109 -8.42 -10.11 -1.53
N GLU A 110 -9.75 -10.16 -1.70
CA GLU A 110 -10.75 -10.43 -0.66
C GLU A 110 -10.51 -11.79 0.03
N GLN A 111 -9.83 -12.75 -0.62
CA GLN A 111 -9.53 -14.06 -0.03
C GLN A 111 -8.15 -14.14 0.65
N ALA A 112 -7.17 -13.34 0.23
CA ALA A 112 -5.93 -13.19 1.01
C ALA A 112 -6.25 -12.60 2.40
N MET A 113 -7.24 -11.68 2.46
CA MET A 113 -7.82 -11.19 3.71
C MET A 113 -8.40 -12.33 4.55
N GLU A 114 -9.18 -13.26 3.98
CA GLU A 114 -9.73 -14.40 4.73
C GLU A 114 -8.64 -15.28 5.33
N VAL A 115 -7.53 -15.49 4.63
CA VAL A 115 -6.39 -16.26 5.13
C VAL A 115 -5.71 -15.51 6.28
N SER A 116 -5.43 -14.21 6.13
CA SER A 116 -4.86 -13.40 7.22
C SER A 116 -5.78 -13.33 8.45
N THR A 117 -7.06 -13.04 8.23
CA THR A 117 -8.09 -13.05 9.27
C THR A 117 -8.21 -14.45 9.88
N LEU A 118 -8.02 -15.55 9.15
CA LEU A 118 -8.02 -16.91 9.74
C LEU A 118 -6.82 -17.14 10.66
N PHE A 119 -5.64 -16.67 10.28
CA PHE A 119 -4.40 -16.86 11.03
C PHE A 119 -4.28 -15.97 12.26
N PHE A 120 -4.91 -14.78 12.30
CA PHE A 120 -4.62 -13.76 13.33
C PHE A 120 -5.83 -13.26 14.14
N ARG A 121 -6.93 -14.02 14.19
CA ARG A 121 -8.07 -13.73 15.11
C ARG A 121 -7.62 -13.76 16.57
N THR A 122 -8.14 -12.81 17.35
CA THR A 122 -8.17 -12.86 18.81
C THR A 122 -8.95 -14.09 19.26
N SER A 123 -8.51 -14.78 20.33
CA SER A 123 -9.32 -15.86 20.92
C SER A 123 -10.52 -15.27 21.65
N ALA A 124 -11.70 -15.84 21.42
CA ALA A 124 -12.90 -15.54 22.18
C ALA A 124 -13.15 -16.64 23.24
N PRO A 125 -13.72 -16.30 24.40
CA PRO A 125 -14.20 -17.30 25.35
C PRO A 125 -15.31 -18.17 24.74
N ALA A 126 -15.55 -19.36 25.30
CA ALA A 126 -16.39 -20.39 24.67
C ALA A 126 -17.83 -19.93 24.34
N ASN A 127 -18.38 -19.01 25.12
CA ASN A 127 -19.71 -18.42 24.93
C ASN A 127 -19.80 -17.45 23.72
N GLU A 128 -18.72 -16.76 23.38
CA GLU A 128 -18.64 -15.79 22.27
C GLU A 128 -18.07 -16.41 20.97
N ALA A 129 -17.41 -17.57 21.09
CA ALA A 129 -16.83 -18.28 19.96
C ALA A 129 -17.89 -18.68 18.92
N PHE A 130 -19.11 -19.01 19.36
CA PHE A 130 -20.20 -19.38 18.45
C PHE A 130 -20.66 -18.20 17.58
N GLU A 131 -20.87 -17.01 18.16
CA GLU A 131 -21.23 -15.80 17.41
C GLU A 131 -20.12 -15.36 16.47
N THR A 132 -18.87 -15.43 16.93
CA THR A 132 -17.69 -15.10 16.12
C THR A 132 -17.61 -16.00 14.88
N VAL A 133 -17.75 -17.32 15.06
CA VAL A 133 -17.75 -18.30 13.96
C VAL A 133 -18.94 -18.09 13.02
N LYS A 134 -20.12 -17.76 13.57
CA LYS A 134 -21.32 -17.45 12.78
C LYS A 134 -21.11 -16.21 11.91
N ASN A 135 -20.67 -15.09 12.48
CA ASN A 135 -20.40 -13.84 11.74
C ASN A 135 -19.38 -14.06 10.60
N LEU A 136 -18.33 -14.83 10.86
CA LEU A 136 -17.34 -15.19 9.85
C LEU A 136 -17.92 -16.08 8.74
N SER A 137 -18.81 -17.01 9.07
CA SER A 137 -19.48 -17.85 8.07
C SER A 137 -20.41 -17.04 7.17
N GLU A 138 -21.11 -16.04 7.74
CA GLU A 138 -21.98 -15.12 7.01
C GLU A 138 -21.16 -14.18 6.11
N GLN A 139 -20.04 -13.65 6.62
CA GLN A 139 -19.13 -12.81 5.86
C GLN A 139 -18.50 -13.57 4.68
N ARG A 140 -18.08 -14.82 4.91
CA ARG A 140 -17.58 -15.71 3.85
C ARG A 140 -18.65 -16.01 2.80
N ALA A 141 -19.90 -16.20 3.20
CA ALA A 141 -21.01 -16.39 2.27
C ALA A 141 -21.29 -15.13 1.43
N LYS A 142 -21.17 -13.93 2.00
CA LYS A 142 -21.26 -12.65 1.27
C LYS A 142 -20.12 -12.50 0.25
N ASN A 143 -18.88 -12.75 0.66
CA ASN A 143 -17.72 -12.69 -0.24
C ASN A 143 -17.83 -13.67 -1.42
N LEU A 144 -18.29 -14.91 -1.16
CA LEU A 144 -18.49 -15.90 -2.21
C LEU A 144 -19.58 -15.49 -3.22
N LYS A 145 -20.62 -14.75 -2.80
CA LYS A 145 -21.62 -14.19 -3.72
C LYS A 145 -21.03 -13.11 -4.62
N VAL A 146 -20.21 -12.20 -4.06
CA VAL A 146 -19.50 -11.17 -4.85
C VAL A 146 -18.60 -11.82 -5.90
N ILE A 147 -17.91 -12.90 -5.56
CA ILE A 147 -17.07 -13.66 -6.52
C ILE A 147 -17.92 -14.36 -7.58
N GLN A 148 -19.04 -14.96 -7.17
CA GLN A 148 -19.97 -15.60 -8.11
C GLN A 148 -20.43 -14.60 -9.17
N GLU A 149 -20.74 -13.37 -8.78
CA GLU A 149 -21.17 -12.29 -9.66
C GLU A 149 -20.01 -11.74 -10.51
N LYS A 150 -18.87 -11.39 -9.91
CA LYS A 150 -17.69 -10.85 -10.61
C LYS A 150 -17.11 -11.83 -11.64
N MET A 151 -17.02 -13.12 -11.29
CA MET A 151 -16.41 -14.16 -12.14
C MET A 151 -17.42 -14.94 -12.99
N LYS A 152 -18.72 -14.63 -12.91
CA LYS A 152 -19.80 -15.34 -13.63
C LYS A 152 -19.74 -16.86 -13.43
N LEU A 153 -19.41 -17.32 -12.23
CA LEU A 153 -19.25 -18.74 -11.92
C LEU A 153 -20.59 -19.40 -11.61
N ASN A 154 -20.78 -20.65 -12.03
CA ASN A 154 -21.96 -21.42 -11.65
C ASN A 154 -21.84 -21.95 -10.21
N GLN A 155 -22.96 -22.29 -9.56
CA GLN A 155 -22.96 -22.79 -8.17
C GLN A 155 -22.02 -23.98 -7.91
N LYS A 156 -21.79 -24.84 -8.91
CA LYS A 156 -20.84 -25.97 -8.81
C LYS A 156 -19.37 -25.55 -8.89
N GLU A 157 -19.08 -24.47 -9.59
CA GLU A 157 -17.73 -23.93 -9.77
C GLU A 157 -17.31 -23.10 -8.54
N VAL A 158 -18.24 -22.32 -7.98
CA VAL A 158 -18.06 -21.63 -6.68
C VAL A 158 -17.74 -22.63 -5.56
N LYS A 159 -18.46 -23.76 -5.50
CA LYS A 159 -18.22 -24.82 -4.49
C LYS A 159 -16.85 -25.51 -4.63
N ARG A 160 -16.22 -25.45 -5.81
CA ARG A 160 -14.90 -26.04 -6.08
C ARG A 160 -13.78 -25.00 -6.10
N PHE A 161 -14.11 -23.74 -5.90
CA PHE A 161 -13.14 -22.66 -5.92
C PHE A 161 -12.23 -22.76 -4.69
N ASN A 162 -10.93 -22.98 -4.91
CA ASN A 162 -9.92 -22.93 -3.86
C ASN A 162 -9.04 -21.69 -4.04
N PRO A 163 -8.96 -20.76 -3.07
CA PRO A 163 -8.05 -19.60 -3.13
C PRO A 163 -6.57 -19.97 -3.25
N VAL A 164 -6.24 -21.18 -2.80
CA VAL A 164 -4.86 -21.62 -2.60
C VAL A 164 -4.55 -22.75 -3.56
N ASP A 165 -3.51 -22.56 -4.36
CA ASP A 165 -3.09 -23.56 -5.34
C ASP A 165 -2.36 -24.73 -4.66
N ALA A 166 -1.59 -24.47 -3.60
CA ALA A 166 -0.91 -25.49 -2.80
C ALA A 166 -0.58 -25.00 -1.37
N PHE A 167 -0.79 -25.86 -0.36
CA PHE A 167 -0.31 -25.63 1.00
C PHE A 167 0.96 -26.48 1.28
N PRO A 168 2.08 -25.85 1.66
CA PRO A 168 3.24 -26.55 2.21
C PRO A 168 2.87 -27.31 3.49
N GLY A 169 3.40 -28.52 3.67
CA GLY A 169 3.12 -29.35 4.85
C GLY A 169 3.50 -28.69 6.19
N ASP A 170 4.50 -27.81 6.17
CA ASP A 170 5.00 -27.10 7.35
C ASP A 170 3.98 -26.08 7.87
N ILE A 171 3.32 -25.36 6.95
CA ILE A 171 2.25 -24.40 7.28
C ILE A 171 1.04 -25.11 7.89
N VAL A 172 0.72 -26.32 7.45
CA VAL A 172 -0.42 -27.10 7.99
C VAL A 172 -0.22 -27.39 9.47
N ILE A 173 0.99 -27.81 9.87
CA ILE A 173 1.31 -28.11 11.27
C ILE A 173 1.31 -26.82 12.10
N PHE A 174 1.90 -25.74 11.59
CA PHE A 174 1.86 -24.43 12.24
C PHE A 174 0.42 -23.92 12.45
N SER A 175 -0.44 -24.01 11.43
CA SER A 175 -1.86 -23.64 11.50
C SER A 175 -2.61 -24.49 12.53
N ARG A 176 -2.34 -25.79 12.58
CA ARG A 176 -2.90 -26.70 13.59
C ARG A 176 -2.54 -26.25 15.00
N VAL A 177 -1.26 -25.94 15.26
CA VAL A 177 -0.78 -25.47 16.56
C VAL A 177 -1.51 -24.20 17.00
N LEU A 178 -1.60 -23.19 16.13
CA LEU A 178 -2.33 -21.96 16.45
C LEU A 178 -3.81 -22.20 16.76
N ASN A 179 -4.47 -23.07 16.00
CA ASN A 179 -5.87 -23.41 16.25
C ASN A 179 -6.09 -24.17 17.56
N LEU A 180 -5.17 -25.08 17.91
CA LEU A 180 -5.23 -25.82 19.16
C LEU A 180 -4.95 -24.94 20.38
N LEU A 181 -3.97 -24.03 20.28
CA LEU A 181 -3.75 -23.01 21.32
C LEU A 181 -5.00 -22.15 21.53
N ARG A 182 -5.64 -21.69 20.45
CA ARG A 182 -6.93 -20.96 20.55
C ARG A 182 -8.02 -21.79 21.21
N GLY A 183 -8.13 -23.07 20.86
CA GLY A 183 -9.04 -24.01 21.50
C GLY A 183 -8.78 -24.11 23.00
N LEU A 184 -7.50 -24.12 23.40
CA LEU A 184 -7.09 -24.09 24.80
C LEU A 184 -7.52 -22.79 25.50
N SER A 185 -7.35 -21.61 24.89
CA SER A 185 -7.86 -20.35 25.47
C SER A 185 -9.37 -20.39 25.71
N SER A 186 -10.12 -20.94 24.76
CA SER A 186 -11.57 -21.09 24.87
C SER A 186 -11.95 -22.05 26.01
N THR A 187 -11.27 -23.20 26.12
CA THR A 187 -11.47 -24.17 27.22
C THR A 187 -11.15 -23.56 28.59
N MET A 188 -10.09 -22.75 28.66
CA MET A 188 -9.64 -22.10 29.90
C MET A 188 -10.43 -20.82 30.22
N ASN A 189 -11.36 -20.41 29.35
CA ASN A 189 -12.16 -19.20 29.46
C ASN A 189 -11.30 -17.92 29.59
N VAL A 190 -10.24 -17.81 28.79
CA VAL A 190 -9.29 -16.68 28.79
C VAL A 190 -9.23 -15.99 27.43
N ARG A 191 -8.91 -14.69 27.43
CA ARG A 191 -8.68 -13.92 26.21
C ARG A 191 -7.19 -13.70 26.02
N ILE A 192 -6.64 -14.30 24.98
CA ILE A 192 -5.24 -14.20 24.61
C ILE A 192 -5.11 -13.48 23.28
N VAL A 193 -4.30 -12.42 23.29
CA VAL A 193 -3.81 -11.79 22.08
C VAL A 193 -2.50 -12.47 21.70
N TYR A 194 -2.60 -13.59 20.99
CA TYR A 194 -1.45 -14.37 20.53
C TYR A 194 -0.40 -13.52 19.82
N LEU A 195 -0.88 -12.48 19.13
CA LEU A 195 -0.03 -11.54 18.42
C LEU A 195 1.00 -10.88 19.35
N ASP A 196 0.57 -10.42 20.51
CA ASP A 196 1.42 -9.66 21.43
C ASP A 196 2.46 -10.56 22.11
N ILE A 197 2.09 -11.81 22.39
CA ILE A 197 2.98 -12.77 23.05
C ILE A 197 4.06 -13.27 22.10
N MET A 198 3.69 -13.57 20.85
CA MET A 198 4.63 -14.15 19.89
C MET A 198 5.49 -13.08 19.18
N ARG A 199 5.05 -11.81 19.17
CA ARG A 199 5.77 -10.70 18.51
C ARG A 199 7.25 -10.62 18.87
N PRO A 200 7.66 -10.56 20.15
CA PRO A 200 9.08 -10.39 20.49
C PRO A 200 9.98 -11.53 19.97
N PHE A 201 9.44 -12.74 19.88
CA PHE A 201 10.17 -13.89 19.34
C PHE A 201 10.32 -13.81 17.82
N ALA A 202 9.28 -13.34 17.12
CA ALA A 202 9.36 -13.07 15.70
C ALA A 202 10.30 -11.89 15.42
N GLU A 203 10.29 -10.83 16.24
CA GLU A 203 11.22 -9.69 16.14
C GLU A 203 12.65 -10.19 16.26
N TYR A 204 12.94 -11.04 17.25
CA TYR A 204 14.27 -11.61 17.45
C TYR A 204 14.78 -12.36 16.20
N VAL A 205 13.93 -13.14 15.52
CA VAL A 205 14.33 -13.84 14.28
C VAL A 205 14.68 -12.89 13.16
N LEU A 206 13.93 -11.80 13.02
CA LEU A 206 14.19 -10.80 12.01
C LEU A 206 15.37 -9.92 12.38
N GLN A 207 15.52 -9.51 13.64
CA GLN A 207 16.67 -8.77 14.15
C GLN A 207 17.96 -9.58 14.07
N VAL A 208 17.98 -10.89 14.33
CA VAL A 208 19.20 -11.70 14.13
C VAL A 208 19.54 -11.86 12.63
N GLY A 209 18.55 -11.75 11.73
CA GLY A 209 18.78 -11.68 10.28
C GLY A 209 19.13 -10.28 9.76
N ILE A 210 18.69 -9.22 10.46
CA ILE A 210 18.83 -7.79 10.12
C ILE A 210 20.03 -7.17 10.87
N ASN A 211 20.54 -7.75 11.95
CA ASN A 211 21.74 -7.34 12.71
C ASN A 211 23.04 -7.73 11.97
N LYS A 212 23.02 -7.72 10.63
CA LYS A 212 24.13 -7.03 9.98
C LYS A 212 23.80 -5.56 10.20
N GLU A 213 24.50 -4.94 11.15
CA GLU A 213 24.60 -3.48 11.33
C GLU A 213 24.42 -2.76 9.98
N PRO A 214 23.91 -1.51 9.94
CA PRO A 214 24.01 -0.70 8.74
C PRO A 214 25.50 -0.56 8.42
N SER A 215 26.04 -1.53 7.68
CA SER A 215 27.30 -1.41 6.99
C SER A 215 27.12 -0.14 6.19
N VAL A 216 28.14 0.72 6.20
CA VAL A 216 28.24 1.88 5.30
C VAL A 216 28.14 1.34 3.87
N SER A 217 26.92 1.13 3.41
CA SER A 217 26.61 0.31 2.25
C SER A 217 26.24 1.31 1.18
N ALA A 218 27.24 1.63 0.36
CA ALA A 218 27.00 2.31 -0.91
C ALA A 218 25.97 1.56 -1.79
N GLU A 219 25.69 0.28 -1.51
CA GLU A 219 24.62 -0.52 -2.14
C GLU A 219 23.20 -0.14 -1.68
N TRP A 220 23.05 0.73 -0.66
CA TRP A 220 21.75 1.23 -0.18
C TRP A 220 21.07 2.16 -1.20
N ILE A 221 21.88 2.87 -1.99
CA ILE A 221 21.42 3.73 -3.08
C ILE A 221 21.37 2.90 -4.36
N TYR A 222 20.28 3.05 -5.11
CA TYR A 222 20.18 2.45 -6.42
C TYR A 222 21.24 3.02 -7.37
N SER A 223 22.14 2.16 -7.84
CA SER A 223 23.26 2.57 -8.68
C SER A 223 22.80 3.03 -10.07
N LYS A 224 22.93 4.32 -10.33
CA LYS A 224 22.59 4.98 -11.59
C LYS A 224 23.54 6.17 -11.86
N PRO A 225 23.82 6.53 -13.12
CA PRO A 225 24.50 7.78 -13.44
C PRO A 225 23.86 8.98 -12.73
N ILE A 226 24.71 9.86 -12.24
CA ILE A 226 24.31 11.11 -11.58
C ILE A 226 23.97 12.14 -12.67
N HIS A 227 22.88 12.88 -12.49
CA HIS A 227 22.39 13.91 -13.39
C HIS A 227 23.00 15.29 -13.10
N SER A 228 23.38 15.57 -11.86
CA SER A 228 23.91 16.88 -11.45
C SER A 228 24.75 16.80 -10.16
N ASP A 229 25.53 17.86 -9.88
CA ASP A 229 26.30 17.98 -8.64
C ASP A 229 25.39 17.98 -7.39
N VAL A 230 24.19 18.58 -7.47
CA VAL A 230 23.23 18.55 -6.36
C VAL A 230 22.70 17.14 -6.10
N GLU A 231 22.55 16.30 -7.13
CA GLU A 231 22.18 14.89 -6.94
C GLU A 231 23.30 14.11 -6.24
N ALA A 232 24.57 14.37 -6.59
CA ALA A 232 25.71 13.72 -5.93
C ALA A 232 25.70 14.02 -4.42
N LYS A 233 25.61 15.30 -4.04
CA LYS A 233 25.57 15.69 -2.62
C LYS A 233 24.31 15.21 -1.91
N LEU A 234 23.15 15.21 -2.61
CA LEU A 234 21.92 14.68 -2.05
C LEU A 234 22.04 13.19 -1.75
N ARG A 235 22.69 12.40 -2.61
CA ARG A 235 22.93 10.98 -2.36
C ARG A 235 23.70 10.76 -1.06
N ASP A 236 24.75 11.54 -0.82
CA ASP A 236 25.50 11.48 0.44
C ASP A 236 24.60 11.82 1.64
N PHE A 237 23.81 12.89 1.53
CA PHE A 237 22.86 13.28 2.58
C PHE A 237 21.78 12.22 2.84
N LEU A 238 21.30 11.52 1.81
CA LEU A 238 20.35 10.41 1.96
C LEU A 238 20.98 9.19 2.67
N VAL A 239 22.28 8.95 2.50
CA VAL A 239 23.01 7.93 3.27
C VAL A 239 23.07 8.31 4.74
N GLU A 240 23.37 9.57 5.07
CA GLU A 240 23.36 10.07 6.45
C GLU A 240 21.99 9.88 7.10
N LEU A 241 20.93 10.36 6.43
CA LEU A 241 19.55 10.18 6.91
C LEU A 241 19.14 8.71 7.04
N GLY A 242 19.65 7.83 6.17
CA GLY A 242 19.43 6.39 6.25
C GLY A 242 20.12 5.77 7.46
N ASN A 243 21.39 6.14 7.72
CA ASN A 243 22.18 5.67 8.86
C ASN A 243 21.60 6.13 10.20
N ASP A 244 21.04 7.35 10.24
CA ASP A 244 20.29 7.88 11.39
C ASP A 244 18.90 7.24 11.56
N GLY A 245 18.56 6.27 10.72
CA GLY A 245 17.28 5.59 10.71
C GLY A 245 16.11 6.48 10.30
N LYS A 246 16.33 7.69 9.77
CA LYS A 246 15.24 8.62 9.39
C LYS A 246 14.54 8.23 8.08
N ILE A 247 15.14 7.32 7.31
CA ILE A 247 14.63 6.81 6.04
C ILE A 247 14.63 5.28 6.07
N LEU A 248 13.53 4.67 5.61
CA LEU A 248 13.47 3.23 5.32
C LEU A 248 13.63 2.97 3.82
N GLY A 249 12.82 3.66 3.02
CA GLY A 249 12.85 3.67 1.57
C GLY A 249 12.36 5.02 1.05
N ILE A 250 13.04 5.53 0.02
CA ILE A 250 12.80 6.87 -0.51
C ILE A 250 13.08 6.94 -2.01
N GLN A 251 12.37 7.83 -2.69
CA GLN A 251 12.76 8.36 -3.99
C GLN A 251 12.72 9.88 -3.95
N VAL A 252 13.67 10.51 -4.64
CA VAL A 252 13.70 11.95 -4.88
C VAL A 252 13.89 12.19 -6.36
N CYS A 253 12.98 12.97 -6.96
CA CYS A 253 13.12 13.42 -8.34
C CYS A 253 12.86 14.93 -8.41
N ALA A 254 13.71 15.66 -9.12
CA ALA A 254 13.59 17.09 -9.30
C ALA A 254 13.85 17.52 -10.74
N TYR A 255 13.11 18.53 -11.16
CA TYR A 255 13.20 19.21 -12.43
C TYR A 255 13.62 20.66 -12.24
N LYS A 256 14.46 21.16 -13.14
CA LYS A 256 14.80 22.58 -13.26
C LYS A 256 14.81 22.94 -14.73
N ASP A 257 14.07 23.99 -15.09
CA ASP A 257 13.96 24.48 -16.47
C ASP A 257 13.51 23.41 -17.49
N GLY A 258 12.68 22.47 -17.04
CA GLY A 258 12.16 21.35 -17.83
C GLY A 258 13.07 20.11 -17.87
N GLU A 259 14.29 20.19 -17.33
CA GLU A 259 15.26 19.09 -17.34
C GLU A 259 15.32 18.36 -16.00
N VAL A 260 15.55 17.04 -16.05
CA VAL A 260 15.71 16.21 -14.84
C VAL A 260 17.10 16.43 -14.25
N ILE A 261 17.15 17.02 -13.06
CA ILE A 261 18.41 17.29 -12.34
C ILE A 261 18.67 16.30 -11.20
N ILE A 262 17.63 15.63 -10.69
CA ILE A 262 17.73 14.62 -9.64
C ILE A 262 16.80 13.46 -10.02
N ASP A 263 17.29 12.22 -9.97
CA ASP A 263 16.49 11.00 -10.08
C ASP A 263 17.17 9.87 -9.28
N THR A 264 16.93 9.88 -7.97
CA THR A 264 17.56 8.98 -7.00
C THR A 264 16.53 8.16 -6.24
N SER A 265 16.89 6.91 -5.93
CA SER A 265 16.12 6.02 -5.07
C SER A 265 17.05 5.27 -4.13
N ALA A 266 16.58 5.02 -2.90
CA ALA A 266 17.37 4.39 -1.85
C ALA A 266 16.51 3.61 -0.86
N GLY A 267 17.11 2.60 -0.22
CA GLY A 267 16.50 1.82 0.84
C GLY A 267 15.60 0.69 0.38
N MET A 268 14.64 0.29 1.21
CA MET A 268 13.84 -0.92 1.04
C MET A 268 12.33 -0.64 0.91
N LEU A 269 11.60 -1.53 0.25
CA LEU A 269 10.15 -1.39 0.03
C LEU A 269 9.33 -1.45 1.33
N GLY A 270 9.82 -2.11 2.39
CA GLY A 270 9.12 -2.17 3.68
C GLY A 270 10.04 -2.67 4.79
N ARG A 271 9.60 -2.54 6.04
CA ARG A 271 10.42 -2.93 7.22
C ARG A 271 10.79 -4.42 7.19
N TYR A 272 9.91 -5.27 6.66
CA TYR A 272 10.13 -6.71 6.54
C TYR A 272 10.18 -7.19 5.09
N ASP A 273 10.23 -6.25 4.15
CA ASP A 273 10.40 -6.52 2.73
C ASP A 273 11.80 -6.08 2.31
N PRO A 274 12.77 -7.01 2.20
CA PRO A 274 14.16 -6.69 1.94
C PRO A 274 14.42 -6.24 0.49
N ARG A 275 13.39 -6.16 -0.36
CA ARG A 275 13.55 -5.77 -1.75
C ARG A 275 13.92 -4.28 -1.83
N PRO A 276 14.92 -3.91 -2.64
CA PRO A 276 15.38 -2.53 -2.75
C PRO A 276 14.33 -1.66 -3.46
N VAL A 277 14.22 -0.41 -3.03
CA VAL A 277 13.47 0.61 -3.76
C VAL A 277 14.10 0.79 -5.14
N GLN A 278 13.26 0.73 -6.16
CA GLN A 278 13.60 0.98 -7.56
C GLN A 278 13.03 2.34 -8.00
N PRO A 279 13.54 2.95 -9.09
CA PRO A 279 12.98 4.21 -9.61
C PRO A 279 11.49 4.17 -9.99
N ASP A 280 10.94 2.99 -10.28
CA ASP A 280 9.52 2.73 -10.61
C ASP A 280 8.70 2.15 -9.45
N SER A 281 9.29 2.11 -8.24
CA SER A 281 8.55 1.73 -7.04
C SER A 281 7.45 2.75 -6.72
N LEU A 282 6.34 2.25 -6.19
CA LEU A 282 5.11 2.99 -5.98
C LEU A 282 4.91 3.21 -4.47
N PHE A 283 4.93 4.46 -4.06
CA PHE A 283 4.74 4.85 -2.66
C PHE A 283 3.33 5.40 -2.43
N PRO A 284 2.71 5.13 -1.28
CA PRO A 284 1.50 5.85 -0.87
C PRO A 284 1.84 7.33 -0.62
N VAL A 285 1.12 8.25 -1.28
CA VAL A 285 1.44 9.69 -1.23
C VAL A 285 0.45 10.53 -0.42
N PHE A 286 -0.58 9.94 0.18
CA PHE A 286 -1.53 10.64 1.05
C PHE A 286 -2.12 11.91 0.39
N SER A 287 -2.12 13.05 1.09
CA SER A 287 -2.77 14.27 0.62
C SER A 287 -2.15 14.87 -0.65
N VAL A 288 -0.98 14.41 -1.09
CA VAL A 288 -0.47 14.71 -2.43
C VAL A 288 -1.49 14.35 -3.53
N THR A 289 -2.30 13.31 -3.30
CA THR A 289 -3.40 12.92 -4.20
C THR A 289 -4.37 14.06 -4.49
N LYS A 290 -4.60 14.99 -3.55
CA LYS A 290 -5.47 16.14 -3.76
C LYS A 290 -4.98 17.07 -4.86
N GLY A 291 -3.67 17.27 -4.97
CA GLY A 291 -3.07 18.07 -6.04
C GLY A 291 -3.37 17.47 -7.41
N ILE A 292 -3.23 16.15 -7.55
CA ILE A 292 -3.55 15.42 -8.79
C ILE A 292 -5.04 15.58 -9.12
N THR A 293 -5.92 15.33 -8.15
CA THR A 293 -7.38 15.46 -8.30
C THR A 293 -7.80 16.90 -8.64
N ALA A 294 -7.16 17.90 -8.04
CA ALA A 294 -7.37 19.31 -8.38
C ALA A 294 -6.93 19.62 -9.82
N GLY A 295 -5.78 19.08 -10.25
CA GLY A 295 -5.34 19.19 -11.64
C GLY A 295 -6.35 18.62 -12.64
N MET A 296 -7.00 17.50 -12.32
CA MET A 296 -8.07 16.93 -13.15
C MET A 296 -9.28 17.88 -13.25
N LEU A 297 -9.68 18.53 -12.15
CA LEU A 297 -10.75 19.53 -12.19
C LEU A 297 -10.38 20.75 -13.03
N HIS A 298 -9.16 21.27 -12.87
CA HIS A 298 -8.67 22.36 -13.71
C HIS A 298 -8.57 21.95 -15.18
N TRP A 299 -8.28 20.68 -15.46
CA TRP A 299 -8.24 20.16 -16.83
C TRP A 299 -9.65 20.17 -17.44
N LEU A 300 -10.68 19.78 -16.68
CA LEU A 300 -12.07 19.90 -17.13
C LEU A 300 -12.50 21.36 -17.33
N VAL A 301 -12.03 22.28 -16.49
CA VAL A 301 -12.30 23.73 -16.63
C VAL A 301 -11.65 24.27 -17.92
N ASP A 302 -10.38 23.94 -18.15
CA ASP A 302 -9.63 24.35 -19.34
C ASP A 302 -10.24 23.81 -20.64
N ASN A 303 -10.81 22.61 -20.59
CA ASN A 303 -11.54 21.99 -21.71
C ASN A 303 -13.02 22.42 -21.81
N GLY A 304 -13.44 23.42 -21.03
CA GLY A 304 -14.78 24.00 -21.09
C GLY A 304 -15.91 23.08 -20.62
N LYS A 305 -15.59 22.03 -19.86
CA LYS A 305 -16.57 21.07 -19.29
C LYS A 305 -17.14 21.51 -17.94
N LEU A 306 -16.45 22.43 -17.27
CA LEU A 306 -16.78 22.90 -15.93
C LEU A 306 -16.41 24.38 -15.79
N LYS A 307 -17.10 25.12 -14.93
CA LYS A 307 -16.66 26.46 -14.51
C LYS A 307 -16.42 26.50 -13.01
N LEU A 308 -15.39 27.23 -12.58
CA LEU A 308 -15.02 27.35 -11.16
C LEU A 308 -16.13 28.00 -10.33
N GLU A 309 -16.89 28.93 -10.91
CA GLU A 309 -18.00 29.63 -10.25
C GLU A 309 -19.35 28.91 -10.36
N GLU A 310 -19.40 27.76 -11.04
CA GLU A 310 -20.64 27.02 -11.22
C GLU A 310 -21.09 26.38 -9.89
N ASN A 311 -22.39 26.46 -9.62
CA ASN A 311 -22.98 25.77 -8.48
C ASN A 311 -22.91 24.27 -8.72
N ILE A 312 -22.42 23.52 -7.73
CA ILE A 312 -22.28 22.06 -7.82
C ILE A 312 -23.64 21.39 -8.04
N ALA A 313 -24.71 21.97 -7.49
CA ALA A 313 -26.07 21.47 -7.69
C ALA A 313 -26.54 21.45 -9.16
N ASN A 314 -25.93 22.25 -10.05
CA ASN A 314 -26.29 22.26 -11.47
C ASN A 314 -25.72 21.05 -12.23
N ILE A 315 -24.52 20.61 -11.84
CA ILE A 315 -23.82 19.46 -12.43
C ILE A 315 -24.15 18.15 -11.72
N TRP A 316 -24.43 18.22 -10.41
CA TRP A 316 -24.73 17.09 -9.54
C TRP A 316 -26.05 17.37 -8.81
N PRO A 317 -27.22 17.12 -9.44
CA PRO A 317 -28.52 17.47 -8.86
C PRO A 317 -28.81 16.86 -7.49
N GLU A 318 -28.34 15.64 -7.23
CA GLU A 318 -28.52 14.96 -5.94
C GLU A 318 -27.77 15.67 -4.80
N PHE A 319 -26.71 16.43 -5.12
CA PHE A 319 -25.95 17.23 -4.15
C PHE A 319 -26.77 18.40 -3.59
N LYS A 320 -27.84 18.84 -4.26
CA LYS A 320 -28.60 20.05 -3.91
C LYS A 320 -29.24 20.03 -2.51
N SER A 321 -29.41 18.87 -1.90
CA SER A 321 -30.11 18.73 -0.60
C SER A 321 -29.44 19.52 0.55
N ASN A 322 -30.18 19.76 1.64
CA ASN A 322 -29.66 20.27 2.92
C ASN A 322 -28.88 21.59 2.84
N GLY A 323 -29.34 22.54 2.02
CA GLY A 323 -28.78 23.90 1.94
C GLY A 323 -27.47 24.01 1.16
N LYS A 324 -27.16 23.02 0.31
CA LYS A 324 -25.93 22.96 -0.49
C LYS A 324 -26.03 23.66 -1.86
N ASP A 325 -27.15 24.34 -2.13
CA ASP A 325 -27.46 24.98 -3.41
C ASP A 325 -26.44 26.06 -3.82
N LEU A 326 -25.83 26.72 -2.83
CA LEU A 326 -24.90 27.83 -3.01
C LEU A 326 -23.43 27.40 -3.06
N ILE A 327 -23.14 26.10 -2.90
CA ILE A 327 -21.76 25.61 -2.95
C ILE A 327 -21.32 25.58 -4.41
N LYS A 328 -20.29 26.37 -4.72
CA LYS A 328 -19.62 26.42 -6.02
C LYS A 328 -18.41 25.50 -6.08
N VAL A 329 -17.93 25.19 -7.28
CA VAL A 329 -16.74 24.35 -7.49
C VAL A 329 -15.51 24.91 -6.76
N HIS A 330 -15.26 26.22 -6.83
CA HIS A 330 -14.12 26.84 -6.16
C HIS A 330 -14.17 26.71 -4.63
N HIS A 331 -15.36 26.69 -4.01
CA HIS A 331 -15.50 26.43 -2.56
C HIS A 331 -14.99 25.05 -2.15
N VAL A 332 -15.08 24.05 -3.02
CA VAL A 332 -14.51 22.72 -2.74
C VAL A 332 -12.99 22.76 -2.89
N LEU A 333 -12.50 23.35 -3.99
CA LEU A 333 -11.07 23.42 -4.30
C LEU A 333 -10.27 24.20 -3.24
N ASN A 334 -10.83 25.28 -2.71
CA ASN A 334 -10.18 26.13 -1.71
C ASN A 334 -10.49 25.74 -0.25
N HIS A 335 -11.19 24.62 -0.04
CA HIS A 335 -11.60 24.12 1.28
C HIS A 335 -12.59 25.01 2.07
N THR A 336 -13.46 25.77 1.40
CA THR A 336 -14.49 26.61 2.03
C THR A 336 -15.93 26.12 1.85
N SER A 337 -16.18 24.87 1.44
CA SER A 337 -17.56 24.38 1.21
C SER A 337 -18.35 24.04 2.47
N GLY A 338 -17.68 23.97 3.63
CA GLY A 338 -18.28 23.56 4.91
C GLY A 338 -18.47 22.05 5.09
N LEU A 339 -18.00 21.20 4.17
CA LEU A 339 -18.19 19.74 4.18
C LEU A 339 -16.93 18.97 4.62
N HIS A 340 -16.15 19.56 5.52
CA HIS A 340 -14.81 19.08 5.87
C HIS A 340 -14.82 17.78 6.71
N ASN A 341 -15.89 17.50 7.45
CA ASN A 341 -16.00 16.35 8.37
C ASN A 341 -16.92 15.20 7.89
N VAL A 342 -17.55 15.29 6.71
CA VAL A 342 -18.58 14.32 6.25
C VAL A 342 -18.11 12.85 6.34
N SER A 343 -16.81 12.59 6.19
CA SER A 343 -16.25 11.25 6.17
C SER A 343 -15.70 10.76 7.53
N VAL A 344 -15.75 11.58 8.58
CA VAL A 344 -15.23 11.22 9.91
C VAL A 344 -16.06 10.09 10.52
N ASP A 345 -17.39 10.18 10.42
CA ASP A 345 -18.30 9.18 10.98
C ASP A 345 -18.18 7.81 10.28
N LEU A 346 -17.94 7.79 8.96
CA LEU A 346 -17.75 6.57 8.17
C LEU A 346 -16.60 5.71 8.69
N SER A 347 -15.50 6.35 9.07
CA SER A 347 -14.32 5.66 9.59
C SER A 347 -14.56 5.03 10.97
N SER A 348 -15.51 5.57 11.73
CA SER A 348 -15.86 5.10 13.08
C SER A 348 -16.83 3.92 13.09
N GLU A 349 -17.75 3.84 12.11
CA GLU A 349 -18.70 2.73 11.98
C GLU A 349 -18.03 1.49 11.35
N ASN A 350 -17.35 1.68 10.23
CA ASN A 350 -16.63 0.63 9.53
C ASN A 350 -15.54 1.26 8.63
N PRO A 351 -14.25 1.14 8.97
CA PRO A 351 -13.15 1.71 8.20
C PRO A 351 -13.11 1.31 6.73
N LEU A 352 -13.77 0.21 6.33
CA LEU A 352 -13.81 -0.25 4.94
C LEU A 352 -14.88 0.45 4.09
N LEU A 353 -15.81 1.20 4.68
CA LEU A 353 -16.82 1.96 3.93
C LEU A 353 -16.19 3.05 3.05
N ILE A 354 -15.00 3.53 3.40
CA ILE A 354 -14.25 4.47 2.56
C ILE A 354 -13.80 3.86 1.22
N CYS A 355 -13.90 2.54 1.05
CA CYS A 355 -13.66 1.87 -0.23
C CYS A 355 -14.87 1.88 -1.16
N ASP A 356 -16.06 2.14 -0.64
CA ASP A 356 -17.29 2.16 -1.44
C ASP A 356 -17.52 3.55 -2.03
N TRP A 357 -17.24 3.66 -3.33
CA TRP A 357 -17.34 4.91 -4.07
C TRP A 357 -18.76 5.49 -4.03
N ASP A 358 -19.76 4.67 -4.33
CA ASP A 358 -21.14 5.14 -4.49
C ASP A 358 -21.75 5.51 -3.12
N GLU A 359 -21.47 4.74 -2.07
CA GLU A 359 -21.90 5.09 -0.71
C GLU A 359 -21.24 6.38 -0.22
N CYS A 360 -19.95 6.58 -0.47
CA CYS A 360 -19.27 7.82 -0.11
C CYS A 360 -19.85 9.03 -0.84
N LEU A 361 -20.14 8.91 -2.15
CA LEU A 361 -20.81 9.98 -2.91
C LEU A 361 -22.22 10.27 -2.38
N ASN A 362 -22.99 9.23 -2.06
CA ASN A 362 -24.32 9.37 -1.48
C ASN A 362 -24.29 10.12 -0.14
N ARG A 363 -23.32 9.79 0.73
CA ARG A 363 -23.12 10.47 2.02
C ARG A 363 -22.75 11.94 1.85
N ILE A 364 -21.87 12.26 0.89
CA ILE A 364 -21.57 13.65 0.51
C ILE A 364 -22.84 14.37 0.06
N ALA A 365 -23.65 13.74 -0.79
CA ALA A 365 -24.89 14.32 -1.30
C ALA A 365 -25.92 14.55 -0.19
N LEU A 366 -26.00 13.72 0.83
CA LEU A 366 -26.95 13.81 1.94
C LEU A 366 -26.49 14.69 3.11
N SER A 367 -25.24 15.14 3.13
CA SER A 367 -24.70 15.91 4.27
C SER A 367 -25.15 17.37 4.28
N ALA A 368 -25.10 18.01 5.45
CA ALA A 368 -25.27 19.45 5.59
C ALA A 368 -23.90 20.12 5.78
N PRO A 369 -23.66 21.32 5.25
CA PRO A 369 -22.42 22.07 5.52
C PRO A 369 -22.41 22.53 6.98
N GLU A 370 -21.29 22.33 7.68
CA GLU A 370 -21.11 22.74 9.08
C GLU A 370 -20.83 24.24 9.23
N THR A 371 -20.27 24.85 8.18
CA THR A 371 -20.02 26.29 8.09
C THR A 371 -20.66 26.84 6.83
N GLU A 372 -20.96 28.14 6.83
CA GLU A 372 -21.48 28.80 5.64
C GLU A 372 -20.46 28.69 4.47
N PRO A 373 -20.88 28.23 3.28
CA PRO A 373 -20.00 28.10 2.13
C PRO A 373 -19.32 29.42 1.76
N GLY A 374 -17.99 29.41 1.64
CA GLY A 374 -17.18 30.58 1.27
C GLY A 374 -16.60 31.34 2.46
N GLN A 375 -17.10 31.14 3.68
CA GLN A 375 -16.71 31.97 4.84
C GLN A 375 -15.44 31.49 5.53
N GLU A 376 -15.25 30.17 5.69
CA GLU A 376 -14.15 29.60 6.47
C GLU A 376 -13.33 28.57 5.67
N GLN A 377 -12.00 28.70 5.67
CA GLN A 377 -11.10 27.70 5.09
C GLN A 377 -10.78 26.61 6.12
N LEU A 378 -11.54 25.52 6.09
CA LEU A 378 -11.34 24.35 6.94
C LEU A 378 -10.91 23.16 6.10
N TYR A 379 -9.74 22.60 6.38
CA TYR A 379 -9.12 21.58 5.53
C TYR A 379 -10.00 20.33 5.41
N HIS A 380 -10.36 19.99 4.17
CA HIS A 380 -11.18 18.81 3.87
C HIS A 380 -10.26 17.60 3.74
N TYR A 381 -10.26 16.73 4.76
CA TYR A 381 -9.34 15.59 4.84
C TYR A 381 -9.59 14.54 3.76
N LEU A 382 -10.64 13.74 3.95
CA LEU A 382 -11.02 12.69 2.99
C LEU A 382 -12.15 13.17 2.08
N SER A 383 -13.08 13.99 2.61
CA SER A 383 -14.25 14.48 1.88
C SER A 383 -13.90 15.23 0.60
N PHE A 384 -12.74 15.91 0.55
CA PHE A 384 -12.22 16.54 -0.68
C PHE A 384 -12.22 15.58 -1.88
N GLY A 385 -11.84 14.32 -1.64
CA GLY A 385 -11.66 13.34 -2.70
C GLY A 385 -12.96 12.97 -3.38
N TRP A 386 -14.01 12.69 -2.59
CA TRP A 386 -15.34 12.36 -3.13
C TRP A 386 -16.09 13.60 -3.61
N LEU A 387 -15.88 14.78 -3.01
CA LEU A 387 -16.41 16.04 -3.54
C LEU A 387 -15.88 16.32 -4.94
N CYS A 388 -14.55 16.37 -5.10
CA CYS A 388 -13.93 16.59 -6.40
C CYS A 388 -14.23 15.43 -7.37
N GLY A 389 -14.19 14.19 -6.88
CA GLY A 389 -14.49 12.99 -7.66
C GLY A 389 -15.89 12.98 -8.24
N GLY A 390 -16.91 13.29 -7.42
CA GLY A 390 -18.29 13.42 -7.87
C GLY A 390 -18.47 14.51 -8.91
N ILE A 391 -17.84 15.68 -8.70
CA ILE A 391 -17.82 16.77 -9.70
C ILE A 391 -17.20 16.30 -11.01
N ILE A 392 -16.04 15.61 -10.96
CA ILE A 392 -15.34 15.10 -12.14
C ILE A 392 -16.22 14.15 -12.94
N GLU A 393 -16.82 13.13 -12.30
CA GLU A 393 -17.64 12.14 -13.00
C GLU A 393 -18.90 12.76 -13.61
N ARG A 394 -19.56 13.69 -12.91
CA ARG A 394 -20.79 14.32 -13.38
C ARG A 394 -20.54 15.36 -14.48
N ALA A 395 -19.49 16.17 -14.37
CA ALA A 395 -19.15 17.17 -15.38
C ALA A 395 -18.62 16.54 -16.68
N SER A 396 -17.90 15.42 -16.58
CA SER A 396 -17.33 14.73 -17.75
C SER A 396 -18.24 13.67 -18.37
N GLY A 397 -19.15 13.08 -17.58
CA GLY A 397 -19.93 11.89 -17.96
C GLY A 397 -19.11 10.59 -18.02
N LYS A 398 -17.85 10.62 -17.55
CA LYS A 398 -16.90 9.50 -17.56
C LYS A 398 -16.54 9.05 -16.14
N LYS A 399 -15.94 7.86 -16.01
CA LYS A 399 -15.45 7.39 -14.71
C LYS A 399 -14.21 8.15 -14.27
N PHE A 400 -14.01 8.28 -12.96
CA PHE A 400 -12.87 9.00 -12.39
C PHE A 400 -11.51 8.56 -12.98
N GLN A 401 -11.29 7.25 -13.10
CA GLN A 401 -10.05 6.67 -13.64
C GLN A 401 -9.83 7.03 -15.12
N GLU A 402 -10.90 7.10 -15.93
CA GLU A 402 -10.79 7.47 -17.34
C GLU A 402 -10.29 8.91 -17.49
N ILE A 403 -10.78 9.82 -16.65
CA ILE A 403 -10.32 11.21 -16.63
C ILE A 403 -8.88 11.33 -16.13
N LEU A 404 -8.48 10.49 -15.17
CA LEU A 404 -7.10 10.48 -14.69
C LEU A 404 -6.16 10.06 -15.84
N GLU A 405 -6.53 9.02 -16.58
CA GLU A 405 -5.77 8.52 -17.72
C GLU A 405 -5.68 9.54 -18.87
N GLU A 406 -6.83 10.08 -19.29
CA GLU A 406 -6.94 11.01 -20.42
C GLU A 406 -6.32 12.38 -20.13
N GLY A 407 -6.58 12.93 -18.94
CA GLY A 407 -6.17 14.28 -18.58
C GLY A 407 -4.74 14.37 -18.07
N ILE A 408 -4.23 13.34 -17.41
CA ILE A 408 -2.95 13.40 -16.68
C ILE A 408 -1.96 12.33 -17.15
N ILE A 409 -2.31 11.04 -17.11
CA ILE A 409 -1.36 9.94 -17.34
C ILE A 409 -0.81 9.95 -18.77
N GLN A 410 -1.69 9.89 -19.77
CA GLN A 410 -1.30 9.80 -21.19
C GLN A 410 -0.60 11.06 -21.71
N PRO A 411 -1.05 12.29 -21.35
CA PRO A 411 -0.36 13.51 -21.75
C PRO A 411 1.07 13.62 -21.23
N LEU A 412 1.30 13.13 -20.00
CA LEU A 412 2.61 13.17 -19.35
C LEU A 412 3.47 11.93 -19.64
N SER A 413 2.90 10.87 -20.22
CA SER A 413 3.58 9.59 -20.49
C SER A 413 4.19 8.99 -19.21
N ILE A 414 3.36 8.94 -18.16
CA ILE A 414 3.72 8.40 -16.83
C ILE A 414 3.01 7.07 -16.53
N ASP A 415 2.68 6.34 -17.59
CA ASP A 415 1.99 5.07 -17.55
C ASP A 415 2.61 4.09 -16.55
N GLY A 416 1.75 3.67 -15.63
CA GLY A 416 2.06 2.71 -14.60
C GLY A 416 2.93 3.20 -13.45
N GLU A 417 3.14 4.51 -13.33
CA GLU A 417 3.90 5.13 -12.23
C GLU A 417 3.11 6.15 -11.40
N LEU A 418 1.84 6.39 -11.73
CA LEU A 418 0.91 7.21 -10.94
C LEU A 418 -0.47 6.56 -10.96
N TYR A 419 -1.04 6.28 -9.79
CA TYR A 419 -2.36 5.66 -9.64
C TYR A 419 -3.19 6.34 -8.56
N ILE A 420 -4.51 6.33 -8.72
CA ILE A 420 -5.49 6.55 -7.66
C ILE A 420 -6.45 5.36 -7.70
N GLY A 421 -6.25 4.41 -6.79
CA GLY A 421 -6.77 3.05 -6.93
C GLY A 421 -5.91 2.22 -7.86
N ILE A 422 -5.06 1.37 -7.30
CA ILE A 422 -4.15 0.53 -8.09
C ILE A 422 -4.90 -0.62 -8.79
N PRO A 423 -4.51 -1.00 -10.02
CA PRO A 423 -5.01 -2.22 -10.64
C PRO A 423 -4.28 -3.46 -10.06
N PRO A 424 -4.83 -4.67 -10.23
CA PRO A 424 -4.08 -5.89 -9.94
C PRO A 424 -2.83 -6.00 -10.83
N GLY A 425 -1.75 -6.59 -10.32
CA GLY A 425 -0.52 -6.88 -11.07
C GLY A 425 0.62 -5.89 -10.83
N VAL A 426 0.42 -4.89 -9.97
CA VAL A 426 1.46 -3.92 -9.59
C VAL A 426 2.03 -4.15 -8.19
N GLU A 427 1.57 -5.19 -7.49
CA GLU A 427 1.88 -5.46 -6.08
C GLU A 427 3.38 -5.58 -5.81
N SER A 428 4.14 -6.10 -6.78
CA SER A 428 5.60 -6.26 -6.65
C SER A 428 6.36 -4.93 -6.53
N ARG A 429 5.76 -3.80 -6.92
CA ARG A 429 6.38 -2.47 -6.88
C ARG A 429 5.92 -1.61 -5.71
N LEU A 430 4.96 -2.07 -4.90
CA LEU A 430 4.37 -1.27 -3.84
C LEU A 430 5.31 -1.20 -2.63
N ALA A 431 5.61 0.02 -2.19
CA ALA A 431 6.24 0.26 -0.90
C ALA A 431 5.18 0.25 0.22
N SER A 432 5.54 -0.33 1.36
CA SER A 432 4.67 -0.44 2.53
C SER A 432 4.98 0.62 3.56
N LEU A 433 3.93 1.33 3.97
CA LEU A 433 4.03 2.39 4.94
C LEU A 433 4.40 1.81 6.31
N THR A 434 5.36 2.44 6.96
CA THR A 434 5.81 2.11 8.31
C THR A 434 5.76 3.35 9.17
N ILE A 435 5.67 3.16 10.48
CA ILE A 435 5.70 4.25 11.45
C ILE A 435 7.00 4.23 12.23
N ASP A 436 7.50 5.41 12.55
CA ASP A 436 8.54 5.56 13.55
C ASP A 436 7.89 5.63 14.95
N THR A 437 8.18 4.66 15.80
CA THR A 437 7.74 4.65 17.20
C THR A 437 8.33 5.82 18.00
N ASP A 438 9.50 6.34 17.60
CA ASP A 438 10.13 7.47 18.29
C ASP A 438 9.49 8.81 17.90
N ASP A 439 8.98 8.96 16.67
CA ASP A 439 8.25 10.15 16.26
C ASP A 439 6.79 10.15 16.74
N LEU A 440 6.18 8.98 16.97
CA LEU A 440 4.85 8.87 17.62
C LEU A 440 4.83 9.53 19.00
N ASN A 441 5.90 9.42 19.77
CA ASN A 441 6.02 10.07 21.08
C ASN A 441 6.19 11.60 20.97
N LYS A 442 6.64 12.10 19.81
CA LYS A 442 6.79 13.52 19.48
C LYS A 442 5.53 14.14 18.85
N VAL A 443 4.48 13.35 18.62
CA VAL A 443 3.16 13.80 18.13
C VAL A 443 2.49 14.80 19.09
N SER A 444 2.92 14.84 20.35
CA SER A 444 2.61 15.91 21.32
C SER A 444 2.97 17.33 20.81
N GLY A 445 3.94 17.44 19.89
CA GLY A 445 4.33 18.67 19.21
C GLY A 445 3.42 19.12 18.05
N ILE A 446 2.44 18.32 17.62
CA ILE A 446 1.44 18.75 16.62
C ILE A 446 0.61 19.93 17.13
N ASN A 447 0.53 20.12 18.46
CA ASN A 447 -0.09 21.30 19.08
C ASN A 447 0.61 22.63 18.74
N ASN A 448 1.88 22.60 18.32
CA ASN A 448 2.64 23.79 17.90
C ASN A 448 2.66 23.96 16.37
N ARG A 449 1.66 23.41 15.68
CA ARG A 449 1.31 23.78 14.32
C ARG A 449 0.26 24.91 14.37
N PRO A 450 0.65 26.20 14.51
CA PRO A 450 -0.29 27.33 14.34
C PRO A 450 -0.88 27.39 12.92
N ASP A 451 -0.54 26.41 12.07
CA ASP A 451 -0.60 26.42 10.63
C ASP A 451 -1.69 25.47 10.05
N LEU A 452 -2.40 24.72 10.88
CA LEU A 452 -3.67 24.12 10.50
C LEU A 452 -4.73 24.53 11.52
N ARG A 453 -5.74 25.30 11.09
CA ARG A 453 -7.02 25.32 11.83
C ARG A 453 -7.67 23.96 11.60
N LEU A 454 -7.33 23.03 12.50
CA LEU A 454 -7.86 21.68 12.52
C LEU A 454 -9.33 21.73 12.97
N PRO A 455 -10.23 20.97 12.33
CA PRO A 455 -11.59 20.82 12.83
C PRO A 455 -11.59 20.30 14.28
N SER A 456 -12.60 20.66 15.06
CA SER A 456 -12.74 20.27 16.47
C SER A 456 -12.76 18.74 16.69
N SER A 457 -13.10 17.98 15.65
CA SER A 457 -13.07 16.51 15.59
C SER A 457 -11.66 15.92 15.64
N PHE A 458 -10.61 16.71 15.37
CA PHE A 458 -9.19 16.32 15.33
C PHE A 458 -8.43 16.78 16.59
N GLN A 459 -8.78 16.20 17.74
CA GLN A 459 -8.01 16.37 18.98
C GLN A 459 -6.66 15.59 18.91
N PRO A 460 -5.60 16.02 19.62
CA PRO A 460 -4.27 15.39 19.57
C PRO A 460 -4.25 13.89 19.89
N ASP A 461 -5.07 13.48 20.86
CA ASP A 461 -5.20 12.07 21.25
C ASP A 461 -5.79 11.23 20.11
N LYS A 462 -6.75 11.79 19.35
CA LYS A 462 -7.34 11.15 18.17
C LYS A 462 -6.36 11.11 17.00
N ILE A 463 -5.52 12.12 16.82
CA ILE A 463 -4.47 12.13 15.78
C ILE A 463 -3.43 11.05 16.04
N SER A 464 -2.99 10.90 17.29
CA SER A 464 -2.01 9.88 17.69
C SER A 464 -2.57 8.47 17.48
N GLN A 465 -3.82 8.23 17.90
CA GLN A 465 -4.50 6.95 17.66
C GLN A 465 -4.70 6.68 16.16
N LEU A 466 -5.12 7.68 15.38
CA LEU A 466 -5.29 7.55 13.94
C LEU A 466 -3.95 7.26 13.26
N ALA A 467 -2.88 7.96 13.64
CA ALA A 467 -1.53 7.74 13.12
C ALA A 467 -1.04 6.32 13.40
N ALA A 468 -1.32 5.76 14.58
CA ALA A 468 -0.92 4.40 14.94
C ALA A 468 -1.60 3.32 14.07
N ILE A 469 -2.87 3.51 13.70
CA ILE A 469 -3.61 2.55 12.85
C ILE A 469 -3.45 2.82 11.34
N THR A 470 -3.02 4.02 10.96
CA THR A 470 -2.96 4.47 9.56
C THR A 470 -2.08 3.57 8.68
N PRO A 471 -0.85 3.19 9.07
CA PRO A 471 -0.04 2.26 8.28
C PRO A 471 -0.76 0.96 8.00
N ALA A 472 -1.39 0.37 9.03
CA ALA A 472 -2.09 -0.90 8.86
C ALA A 472 -3.26 -0.81 7.88
N VAL A 473 -4.05 0.25 7.95
CA VAL A 473 -5.19 0.47 7.05
C VAL A 473 -4.72 0.77 5.62
N PHE A 474 -3.79 1.70 5.43
CA PHE A 474 -3.33 2.10 4.08
C PHE A 474 -2.41 1.08 3.41
N ASN A 475 -1.90 0.10 4.18
CA ASN A 475 -1.26 -1.07 3.62
C ASN A 475 -2.26 -2.14 3.14
N MET A 476 -3.56 -1.99 3.46
CA MET A 476 -4.58 -2.93 3.01
C MET A 476 -4.83 -2.87 1.51
N LEU A 477 -4.81 -4.04 0.85
CA LEU A 477 -4.93 -4.10 -0.61
C LEU A 477 -6.30 -3.59 -1.11
N ASN A 478 -7.36 -3.75 -0.33
CA ASN A 478 -8.67 -3.16 -0.62
C ASN A 478 -8.63 -1.62 -0.59
N ILE A 479 -7.98 -1.01 0.41
CA ILE A 479 -7.78 0.45 0.49
C ILE A 479 -6.92 0.93 -0.68
N ARG A 480 -5.83 0.21 -1.00
CA ARG A 480 -4.93 0.59 -2.11
C ARG A 480 -5.63 0.49 -3.48
N ARG A 481 -6.55 -0.46 -3.66
CA ARG A 481 -7.31 -0.68 -4.90
C ARG A 481 -8.58 0.19 -5.00
N ALA A 482 -9.11 0.70 -3.88
CA ALA A 482 -10.24 1.61 -3.88
C ALA A 482 -9.90 2.95 -4.55
N ILE A 483 -10.90 3.75 -4.89
CA ILE A 483 -10.69 5.11 -5.40
C ILE A 483 -10.91 6.08 -4.24
N ILE A 484 -9.82 6.62 -3.67
CA ILE A 484 -9.86 7.60 -2.56
C ILE A 484 -9.06 8.84 -2.98
N PRO A 485 -9.62 9.74 -3.81
CA PRO A 485 -8.92 10.83 -4.51
C PRO A 485 -8.35 11.93 -3.59
N ALA A 486 -8.41 11.75 -2.29
CA ALA A 486 -7.82 12.62 -1.29
C ALA A 486 -6.58 12.05 -0.61
N ALA A 487 -6.35 10.73 -0.68
CA ALA A 487 -5.40 10.07 0.24
C ALA A 487 -4.71 8.80 -0.27
N ASN A 488 -5.24 8.05 -1.25
CA ASN A 488 -4.67 6.74 -1.58
C ASN A 488 -3.91 6.67 -2.91
N GLY A 489 -3.44 7.81 -3.41
CA GLY A 489 -2.58 7.83 -4.58
C GLY A 489 -1.30 7.03 -4.35
N HIS A 490 -0.86 6.28 -5.35
CA HIS A 490 0.39 5.53 -5.36
C HIS A 490 1.25 6.00 -6.53
N CYS A 491 2.41 6.57 -6.24
CA CYS A 491 3.24 7.24 -7.25
C CYS A 491 4.72 6.88 -7.09
N SER A 492 5.46 6.87 -8.20
CA SER A 492 6.91 7.09 -8.16
C SER A 492 7.21 8.59 -8.04
N ALA A 493 8.38 8.94 -7.48
CA ALA A 493 8.81 10.33 -7.46
C ALA A 493 8.98 10.91 -8.88
N ARG A 494 9.37 10.10 -9.87
CA ARG A 494 9.53 10.54 -11.27
C ARG A 494 8.21 11.02 -11.87
N ALA A 495 7.16 10.22 -11.74
CA ALA A 495 5.83 10.57 -12.26
C ALA A 495 5.27 11.82 -11.55
N LEU A 496 5.45 11.90 -10.24
CA LEU A 496 4.97 13.03 -9.45
C LEU A 496 5.74 14.33 -9.74
N ALA A 497 7.07 14.26 -9.82
CA ALA A 497 7.91 15.43 -10.14
C ALA A 497 7.63 15.93 -11.56
N ARG A 498 7.42 15.02 -12.52
CA ARG A 498 7.05 15.37 -13.89
C ARG A 498 5.70 16.07 -13.97
N TYR A 499 4.72 15.61 -13.19
CA TYR A 499 3.43 16.29 -13.04
C TYR A 499 3.61 17.73 -12.53
N TYR A 500 4.32 17.92 -11.41
CA TYR A 500 4.54 19.27 -10.87
C TYR A 500 5.44 20.15 -11.74
N ALA A 501 6.38 19.58 -12.49
CA ALA A 501 7.19 20.30 -13.48
C ALA A 501 6.32 20.84 -14.62
N ALA A 502 5.36 20.04 -15.10
CA ALA A 502 4.39 20.52 -16.09
C ALA A 502 3.51 21.63 -15.53
N LEU A 503 3.09 21.53 -14.26
CA LEU A 503 2.33 22.61 -13.61
C LEU A 503 3.16 23.88 -13.45
N ALA A 504 4.43 23.77 -13.05
CA ALA A 504 5.33 24.90 -12.89
C ALA A 504 5.53 25.69 -14.19
N ASP A 505 5.47 25.00 -15.34
CA ASP A 505 5.72 25.56 -16.67
C ASP A 505 4.42 25.86 -17.46
N GLY A 506 3.35 26.21 -16.75
CA GLY A 506 2.08 26.61 -17.38
C GLY A 506 1.40 25.50 -18.18
N GLY A 507 1.62 24.25 -17.79
CA GLY A 507 1.10 23.06 -18.45
C GLY A 507 1.99 22.48 -19.54
N VAL A 508 3.17 23.04 -19.82
CA VAL A 508 4.09 22.45 -20.82
C VAL A 508 4.61 21.10 -20.34
N VAL A 509 4.49 20.07 -21.17
CA VAL A 509 4.99 18.73 -20.84
C VAL A 509 6.52 18.73 -20.95
N PRO A 510 7.27 18.37 -19.88
CA PRO A 510 8.72 18.29 -19.95
C PRO A 510 9.19 17.27 -21.00
N PRO A 511 10.41 17.41 -21.57
CA PRO A 511 11.00 16.38 -22.41
C PRO A 511 11.01 15.00 -21.72
N PRO A 512 10.89 13.89 -22.46
CA PRO A 512 10.98 12.56 -21.87
C PRO A 512 12.27 12.35 -21.07
N HIS A 513 12.22 11.55 -20.01
CA HIS A 513 13.44 11.16 -19.29
C HIS A 513 14.46 10.53 -20.25
N SER A 514 15.75 10.69 -19.95
CA SER A 514 16.83 10.04 -20.70
C SER A 514 16.57 8.55 -20.91
N ARG A 515 16.91 8.01 -22.08
CA ARG A 515 16.84 6.57 -22.40
C ARG A 515 17.70 5.70 -21.47
N LEU A 516 18.65 6.31 -20.75
CA LEU A 516 19.46 5.66 -19.73
C LEU A 516 18.71 5.45 -18.40
N SER A 517 17.57 6.13 -18.21
CA SER A 517 16.68 5.88 -17.08
C SER A 517 16.05 4.50 -17.22
N LYS A 518 16.42 3.56 -16.35
CA LYS A 518 15.89 2.19 -16.34
C LYS A 518 15.13 1.93 -15.03
N PRO A 519 13.91 1.38 -15.10
CA PRO A 519 13.09 1.26 -16.31
C PRO A 519 12.72 2.65 -16.86
N PRO A 520 12.46 2.80 -18.17
CA PRO A 520 12.00 4.08 -18.73
C PRO A 520 10.68 4.53 -18.08
N LEU A 521 10.55 5.84 -17.84
CA LEU A 521 9.30 6.40 -17.32
C LEU A 521 8.16 6.13 -18.30
N GLY A 522 7.03 5.61 -17.79
CA GLY A 522 5.88 5.26 -18.62
C GLY A 522 6.01 3.93 -19.39
N SER A 523 6.99 3.09 -19.06
CA SER A 523 7.20 1.81 -19.76
C SER A 523 6.31 0.65 -19.27
N HIS A 524 5.61 0.84 -18.15
CA HIS A 524 4.74 -0.19 -17.60
C HIS A 524 3.35 -0.12 -18.24
N PRO A 525 2.68 -1.27 -18.47
CA PRO A 525 1.27 -1.25 -18.82
C PRO A 525 0.49 -0.59 -17.66
N HIS A 526 -0.21 0.49 -17.95
CA HIS A 526 -0.93 1.22 -16.89
C HIS A 526 -1.97 0.32 -16.22
N ILE A 527 -2.75 -0.43 -17.00
CA ILE A 527 -3.63 -1.51 -16.54
C ILE A 527 -3.09 -2.85 -17.06
N PRO A 528 -2.45 -3.66 -16.21
CA PRO A 528 -1.99 -4.99 -16.60
C PRO A 528 -3.15 -5.89 -17.06
N LYS A 529 -3.01 -6.52 -18.24
CA LYS A 529 -3.96 -7.52 -18.74
C LYS A 529 -3.53 -8.91 -18.27
N PHE A 530 -4.42 -9.62 -17.60
CA PHE A 530 -4.21 -11.02 -17.24
C PHE A 530 -4.77 -11.92 -18.34
N PRO A 531 -4.05 -12.97 -18.76
CA PRO A 531 -4.62 -13.95 -19.67
C PRO A 531 -5.83 -14.59 -19.01
N SER A 532 -7.00 -14.47 -19.64
CA SER A 532 -8.15 -15.29 -19.27
C SER A 532 -7.77 -16.74 -19.52
N HIS A 533 -7.79 -17.59 -18.50
CA HIS A 533 -7.79 -19.03 -18.72
C HIS A 533 -9.05 -19.39 -19.50
N GLU A 534 -8.98 -19.39 -20.83
CA GLU A 534 -9.91 -20.16 -21.63
C GLU A 534 -9.71 -21.62 -21.24
N THR A 535 -10.57 -22.13 -20.36
CA THR A 535 -10.70 -23.56 -20.19
C THR A 535 -11.20 -24.11 -21.52
N SER A 536 -10.28 -24.55 -22.38
CA SER A 536 -10.63 -25.31 -23.57
C SER A 536 -11.44 -26.51 -23.07
N LYS A 537 -12.76 -26.47 -23.27
CA LYS A 537 -13.62 -27.63 -23.08
C LYS A 537 -13.19 -28.67 -24.10
N LYS A 538 -12.20 -29.49 -23.76
CA LYS A 538 -12.06 -30.81 -24.40
C LYS A 538 -13.33 -31.57 -24.01
N GLN A 539 -14.35 -31.49 -24.87
CA GLN A 539 -15.45 -32.44 -24.88
C GLN A 539 -14.83 -33.84 -24.87
N LYS A 540 -14.94 -34.52 -23.72
CA LYS A 540 -14.84 -35.98 -23.67
C LYS A 540 -16.06 -36.51 -24.42
N GLY A 541 -15.94 -36.54 -25.75
CA GLY A 541 -16.81 -37.33 -26.60
C GLY A 541 -16.73 -38.79 -26.16
N THR A 542 -17.89 -39.36 -25.92
CA THR A 542 -18.19 -40.75 -25.59
C THR A 542 -17.45 -41.71 -26.51
N LYS A 543 -16.25 -42.15 -26.12
CA LYS A 543 -15.54 -43.27 -26.78
C LYS A 543 -16.09 -44.61 -26.28
N LYS A 544 -17.40 -44.84 -26.43
CA LYS A 544 -18.06 -46.13 -26.16
C LYS A 544 -18.81 -46.71 -27.36
N GLU A 545 -18.74 -46.08 -28.54
CA GLU A 545 -19.33 -46.63 -29.78
C GLU A 545 -18.33 -46.90 -30.91
N LEU A 546 -17.03 -46.65 -30.72
CA LEU A 546 -16.00 -46.95 -31.73
C LEU A 546 -15.19 -48.24 -31.46
N LEU A 547 -15.60 -49.04 -30.46
CA LEU A 547 -15.02 -50.36 -30.15
C LEU A 547 -15.88 -51.53 -30.67
N ALA A 548 -17.02 -51.26 -31.31
CA ALA A 548 -17.88 -52.27 -31.91
C ALA A 548 -17.68 -52.47 -33.43
N ALA A 549 -16.94 -51.57 -34.10
CA ALA A 549 -16.80 -51.56 -35.56
C ALA A 549 -15.43 -52.03 -36.09
N LEU A 550 -14.50 -52.46 -35.23
CA LEU A 550 -13.15 -52.93 -35.63
C LEU A 550 -12.89 -54.41 -35.31
N LYS A 551 -13.93 -55.18 -34.95
CA LYS A 551 -13.82 -56.63 -34.68
C LYS A 551 -14.10 -57.55 -35.87
N ASN A 552 -14.37 -57.02 -37.06
CA ASN A 552 -14.63 -57.85 -38.24
C ASN A 552 -13.81 -57.37 -39.45
N LYS A 553 -12.55 -57.81 -39.52
CA LYS A 553 -11.94 -58.38 -40.75
C LYS A 553 -10.48 -58.80 -40.48
N THR A 554 -10.36 -60.11 -40.23
CA THR A 554 -9.31 -61.01 -40.73
C THR A 554 -7.85 -60.60 -40.55
N ASN A 555 -7.25 -61.15 -39.48
CA ASN A 555 -5.92 -61.72 -39.53
C ASN A 555 -5.91 -62.92 -40.50
N ASN A 556 -4.95 -62.96 -41.40
CA ASN A 556 -4.32 -64.19 -41.89
C ASN A 556 -2.81 -64.04 -41.66
N SER A 557 -2.20 -65.05 -41.02
CA SER A 557 -0.86 -65.63 -41.24
C SER A 557 0.26 -64.70 -41.74
N GLU A 558 1.47 -64.64 -41.19
CA GLU A 558 2.31 -65.69 -40.59
C GLU A 558 3.69 -65.09 -40.25
N HIS A 559 4.41 -65.70 -39.29
CA HIS A 559 5.88 -65.77 -39.13
C HIS A 559 6.68 -64.46 -38.92
N GLY A 560 7.62 -64.34 -37.98
CA GLY A 560 8.23 -65.29 -37.07
C GLY A 560 9.40 -64.62 -36.32
N HIS A 561 9.77 -65.23 -35.20
CA HIS A 561 11.03 -65.12 -34.44
C HIS A 561 11.37 -63.82 -33.68
N LYS A 562 12.07 -63.82 -32.52
CA LYS A 562 12.21 -64.68 -31.32
C LYS A 562 13.35 -64.04 -30.48
N TYR A 563 13.30 -64.23 -29.15
CA TYR A 563 14.39 -64.12 -28.15
C TYR A 563 14.76 -62.71 -27.60
N THR A 564 14.32 -62.35 -26.37
CA THR A 564 14.88 -62.56 -24.98
C THR A 564 15.84 -61.45 -24.55
N LYS A 565 15.52 -60.66 -23.51
CA LYS A 565 15.67 -60.87 -22.05
C LYS A 565 16.99 -60.25 -21.59
N ASP A 566 16.94 -59.25 -20.70
CA ASP A 566 17.65 -59.27 -19.42
C ASP A 566 17.44 -57.98 -18.60
N LEU A 567 17.34 -58.20 -17.29
CA LEU A 567 17.24 -57.28 -16.18
C LEU A 567 18.66 -57.03 -15.63
N GLU A 568 18.94 -55.79 -15.20
CA GLU A 568 19.79 -55.38 -14.05
C GLU A 568 19.83 -53.83 -14.11
N GLY A 569 19.67 -53.03 -13.04
CA GLY A 569 20.10 -53.20 -11.67
C GLY A 569 21.33 -52.31 -11.43
N GLY A 570 21.15 -51.05 -11.02
CA GLY A 570 22.29 -50.15 -10.76
C GLY A 570 21.91 -48.75 -10.28
N SER A 571 21.98 -48.56 -8.96
CA SER A 571 21.95 -47.26 -8.28
C SER A 571 23.20 -46.43 -8.62
N HIS A 572 23.08 -45.10 -8.72
CA HIS A 572 24.02 -44.18 -8.05
C HIS A 572 23.48 -42.75 -7.99
N ILE A 573 23.64 -42.20 -6.78
CA ILE A 573 23.39 -40.86 -6.29
C ILE A 573 24.25 -39.82 -7.02
N ARG A 574 23.66 -38.70 -7.44
CA ARG A 574 24.37 -37.41 -7.56
C ARG A 574 23.49 -36.28 -7.02
N THR A 575 24.08 -35.57 -6.07
CA THR A 575 23.71 -34.29 -5.49
C THR A 575 23.49 -33.21 -6.55
N ALA A 576 22.39 -32.46 -6.44
CA ALA A 576 22.16 -31.25 -7.23
C ALA A 576 21.90 -30.06 -6.30
N SER A 577 22.93 -29.21 -6.17
CA SER A 577 22.76 -27.76 -6.02
C SER A 577 22.08 -27.22 -7.29
N GLY A 578 21.09 -26.35 -7.14
CA GLY A 578 20.40 -25.77 -8.28
C GLY A 578 19.71 -24.48 -7.92
N ASP A 579 20.45 -23.37 -8.07
CA ASP A 579 19.89 -22.07 -8.39
C ASP A 579 18.98 -22.20 -9.61
N THR A 580 17.77 -21.64 -9.55
CA THR A 580 17.03 -21.30 -10.77
C THR A 580 15.96 -20.24 -10.47
N TYR A 581 16.36 -18.98 -10.57
CA TYR A 581 15.45 -17.88 -10.92
C TYR A 581 15.17 -17.95 -12.42
N ALA A 582 13.95 -18.29 -12.79
CA ALA A 582 13.52 -18.37 -14.18
C ALA A 582 13.32 -16.95 -14.77
N ARG A 583 14.29 -16.52 -15.58
CA ARG A 583 14.07 -15.61 -16.71
C ARG A 583 13.06 -16.24 -17.65
N LEU A 584 11.94 -15.55 -17.94
CA LEU A 584 11.12 -15.87 -19.10
C LEU A 584 11.62 -15.03 -20.28
N ILE A 585 12.33 -15.72 -21.19
CA ILE A 585 12.75 -15.23 -22.50
C ILE A 585 11.59 -15.40 -23.48
N ASN A 586 11.37 -14.37 -24.29
CA ASN A 586 10.51 -14.35 -25.47
C ASN A 586 10.87 -15.50 -26.43
N ILE A 587 9.86 -16.27 -26.85
CA ILE A 587 9.97 -17.11 -28.04
C ILE A 587 9.03 -16.52 -29.10
N GLU A 588 9.64 -16.02 -30.16
CA GLU A 588 9.02 -15.72 -31.43
C GLU A 588 8.40 -16.99 -32.02
N THR A 589 7.14 -16.89 -32.45
CA THR A 589 6.61 -17.80 -33.48
C THR A 589 5.91 -16.97 -34.54
N SER A 590 6.51 -17.00 -35.73
CA SER A 590 6.01 -16.50 -37.00
C SER A 590 4.70 -17.17 -37.40
N SER A 591 3.68 -16.38 -37.74
CA SER A 591 2.72 -16.73 -38.78
C SER A 591 2.21 -15.46 -39.47
N SER A 592 2.13 -15.55 -40.78
CA SER A 592 2.02 -14.51 -41.78
C SER A 592 0.58 -14.19 -42.21
N ASN A 593 0.42 -12.96 -42.71
CA ASN A 593 -0.66 -12.42 -43.57
C ASN A 593 -1.97 -12.05 -42.85
N THR A 594 -2.60 -10.89 -43.05
CA THR A 594 -2.77 -10.08 -44.28
C THR A 594 -2.81 -8.57 -44.04
N SER A 595 -2.33 -7.86 -45.05
CA SER A 595 -2.23 -6.42 -45.31
C SER A 595 -3.53 -5.62 -45.38
N THR A 596 -3.48 -4.36 -44.96
CA THR A 596 -3.90 -3.19 -45.75
C THR A 596 -2.95 -2.01 -45.48
N THR A 597 -2.09 -1.72 -46.45
CA THR A 597 -1.34 -0.46 -46.62
C THR A 597 -2.31 0.64 -47.09
N ASP A 598 -2.10 1.90 -46.76
CA ASP A 598 -1.30 2.90 -47.49
C ASP A 598 -1.27 4.18 -46.64
N SER A 599 -0.32 5.13 -46.70
CA SER A 599 1.04 5.27 -47.22
C SER A 599 1.52 6.61 -46.61
N ILE A 600 2.66 6.63 -45.91
CA ILE A 600 3.30 7.89 -45.49
C ILE A 600 4.39 8.18 -46.51
N SER A 601 4.16 9.22 -47.31
CA SER A 601 5.18 9.83 -48.15
C SER A 601 6.07 10.73 -47.29
N ASN A 602 7.37 10.49 -47.36
CA ASN A 602 8.40 11.39 -46.84
C ASN A 602 8.44 12.65 -47.71
N THR A 603 8.12 13.78 -47.10
CA THR A 603 8.59 15.09 -47.56
C THR A 603 9.10 15.84 -46.34
N ASP A 604 10.40 16.12 -46.34
CA ASP A 604 11.09 17.00 -45.41
C ASP A 604 10.48 18.42 -45.51
N GLU A 605 9.62 18.76 -44.55
CA GLU A 605 9.29 20.14 -44.20
C GLU A 605 9.64 20.38 -42.73
N PRO A 606 10.10 21.60 -42.36
CA PRO A 606 10.53 21.88 -40.99
C PRO A 606 9.30 21.82 -40.06
N GLN A 607 9.20 20.74 -39.28
CA GLN A 607 8.16 20.60 -38.27
C GLN A 607 8.28 21.75 -37.27
N SER A 608 7.28 22.64 -37.26
CA SER A 608 7.03 23.51 -36.12
C SER A 608 6.91 22.61 -34.89
N SER A 609 7.80 22.78 -33.90
CA SER A 609 7.76 22.02 -32.66
C SER A 609 6.45 22.34 -31.91
N ASN A 610 5.40 21.54 -32.12
CA ASN A 610 4.16 21.64 -31.36
C ASN A 610 4.48 21.27 -29.91
N VAL A 611 4.70 22.28 -29.06
CA VAL A 611 4.89 22.11 -27.62
C VAL A 611 3.63 21.49 -27.05
N ARG A 612 3.72 20.24 -26.57
CA ARG A 612 2.59 19.55 -25.95
C ARG A 612 2.27 20.20 -24.60
N LYS A 613 1.02 20.60 -24.39
CA LYS A 613 0.54 21.16 -23.13
C LYS A 613 -0.61 20.35 -22.54
N ILE A 614 -0.68 20.30 -21.20
CA ILE A 614 -1.81 19.76 -20.44
C ILE A 614 -2.85 20.83 -20.07
N PHE A 615 -2.49 22.11 -20.12
CA PHE A 615 -3.41 23.25 -19.96
C PHE A 615 -3.15 24.28 -21.06
N ASN A 616 -4.21 24.86 -21.59
CA ASN A 616 -4.18 25.92 -22.59
C ASN A 616 -4.41 27.30 -21.97
N ASN A 617 -4.95 27.38 -20.75
CA ASN A 617 -5.17 28.61 -20.01
C ASN A 617 -3.82 29.35 -19.77
N PRO A 618 -3.63 30.55 -20.34
CA PRO A 618 -2.38 31.30 -20.16
C PRO A 618 -2.18 31.83 -18.73
N ARG A 619 -3.24 31.84 -17.91
CA ARG A 619 -3.22 32.27 -16.50
C ARG A 619 -3.48 31.11 -15.53
N ILE A 620 -3.05 29.90 -15.91
CA ILE A 620 -3.28 28.71 -15.09
C ILE A 620 -2.62 28.79 -13.71
N HIS A 621 -1.46 29.46 -13.59
CA HIS A 621 -0.81 29.69 -12.29
C HIS A 621 -1.65 30.57 -11.37
N ASP A 622 -2.23 31.65 -11.91
CA ASP A 622 -3.14 32.53 -11.18
C ASP A 622 -4.37 31.75 -10.70
N ALA A 623 -4.88 30.83 -11.53
CA ALA A 623 -5.99 29.96 -11.17
C ALA A 623 -5.62 29.03 -10.00
N PHE A 624 -4.47 28.34 -10.08
CA PHE A 624 -4.01 27.45 -9.01
C PHE A 624 -3.79 28.19 -7.69
N LEU A 625 -3.18 29.37 -7.75
CA LEU A 625 -2.93 30.21 -6.59
C LEU A 625 -4.18 30.97 -6.15
N GLY A 626 -5.22 31.09 -6.96
CA GLY A 626 -6.40 31.92 -6.64
C GLY A 626 -6.02 33.39 -6.44
N VAL A 627 -5.31 33.95 -7.41
CA VAL A 627 -4.83 35.35 -7.44
C VAL A 627 -5.19 36.00 -8.78
N GLY A 628 -4.92 37.30 -8.93
CA GLY A 628 -5.29 38.04 -10.15
C GLY A 628 -6.80 37.96 -10.39
N ASP A 629 -7.20 37.58 -11.59
CA ASP A 629 -8.62 37.38 -11.97
C ASP A 629 -9.33 36.28 -11.16
N TYR A 630 -8.58 35.41 -10.49
CA TYR A 630 -9.11 34.35 -9.63
C TYR A 630 -9.06 34.73 -8.14
N GLY A 631 -8.68 35.96 -7.81
CA GLY A 631 -8.51 36.46 -6.44
C GLY A 631 -9.76 36.35 -5.58
N ASP A 632 -10.94 36.59 -6.17
CA ASP A 632 -12.22 36.50 -5.45
C ASP A 632 -12.71 35.05 -5.26
N LEU A 633 -12.03 34.08 -5.87
CA LEU A 633 -12.41 32.66 -5.79
C LEU A 633 -11.70 31.92 -4.65
N ALA A 634 -10.72 32.53 -4.01
CA ALA A 634 -10.00 31.97 -2.87
C ALA A 634 -9.82 33.04 -1.79
N LEU A 635 -9.72 32.61 -0.53
CA LEU A 635 -9.52 33.57 0.55
C LEU A 635 -8.13 34.24 0.41
N PRO A 636 -8.01 35.58 0.48
CA PRO A 636 -6.75 36.30 0.21
C PRO A 636 -5.57 35.83 1.07
N ASN A 637 -5.83 35.61 2.36
CA ASN A 637 -4.84 35.11 3.33
C ASN A 637 -4.98 33.61 3.62
N GLY A 638 -5.67 32.89 2.72
CA GLY A 638 -5.84 31.45 2.79
C GLY A 638 -4.54 30.71 2.47
N ARG A 639 -4.36 29.56 3.11
CA ARG A 639 -3.24 28.61 2.89
C ARG A 639 -3.40 27.82 1.60
N PHE A 640 -4.63 27.70 1.12
CA PHE A 640 -4.95 27.00 -0.12
C PHE A 640 -5.50 27.99 -1.14
N GLY A 641 -4.99 27.87 -2.37
CA GLY A 641 -5.61 28.44 -3.56
C GLY A 641 -6.71 27.50 -4.07
N LEU A 642 -6.82 27.34 -5.38
CA LEU A 642 -7.81 26.45 -5.98
C LEU A 642 -7.24 25.04 -6.11
N GLY A 643 -7.25 24.29 -5.00
CA GLY A 643 -6.90 22.87 -4.96
C GLY A 643 -5.43 22.58 -4.66
N PHE A 644 -4.61 23.62 -4.47
CA PHE A 644 -3.19 23.51 -4.12
C PHE A 644 -2.86 24.31 -2.87
N LYS A 645 -1.95 23.79 -2.04
CA LYS A 645 -1.36 24.57 -0.94
C LYS A 645 -0.45 25.64 -1.53
N ARG A 646 -0.58 26.87 -1.05
CA ARG A 646 0.30 27.99 -1.37
C ARG A 646 1.55 27.93 -0.49
N TYR A 647 2.72 28.15 -1.07
CA TYR A 647 3.98 28.26 -0.35
C TYR A 647 4.53 29.67 -0.45
N ASN A 648 4.93 30.22 0.68
CA ASN A 648 5.36 31.60 0.80
C ASN A 648 6.84 31.68 1.20
N THR A 649 7.49 32.76 0.80
CA THR A 649 8.74 33.26 1.40
C THR A 649 8.48 33.88 2.77
N ARG A 650 9.55 34.20 3.51
CA ARG A 650 9.47 34.99 4.75
C ARG A 650 8.87 36.39 4.59
N ASP A 651 8.95 36.98 3.39
CA ASP A 651 8.36 38.30 3.11
C ASP A 651 6.87 38.22 2.74
N GLY A 652 6.29 37.02 2.71
CA GLY A 652 4.87 36.79 2.45
C GLY A 652 4.51 36.66 0.97
N SER A 653 5.47 36.78 0.04
CA SER A 653 5.23 36.55 -1.38
C SER A 653 5.08 35.06 -1.71
N TYR A 654 4.22 34.74 -2.67
CA TYR A 654 4.02 33.37 -3.14
C TYR A 654 5.21 32.90 -3.99
N ILE A 655 5.86 31.81 -3.56
CA ILE A 655 6.94 31.14 -4.30
C ILE A 655 6.35 30.17 -5.31
N GLY A 656 5.33 29.42 -4.89
CA GLY A 656 4.72 28.39 -5.69
C GLY A 656 3.70 27.59 -4.92
N PHE A 657 3.46 26.36 -5.36
CA PHE A 657 2.35 25.56 -4.85
C PHE A 657 2.67 24.06 -4.85
N GLY A 658 1.84 23.29 -4.15
CA GLY A 658 2.02 21.84 -4.06
C GLY A 658 1.11 21.19 -3.05
N HIS A 659 1.49 19.99 -2.62
CA HIS A 659 0.84 19.27 -1.53
C HIS A 659 1.84 18.40 -0.78
N SER A 660 1.61 18.26 0.52
CA SER A 660 2.35 17.35 1.40
C SER A 660 1.38 16.34 2.02
N GLY A 661 1.79 15.07 2.05
CA GLY A 661 1.06 13.97 2.64
C GLY A 661 1.46 13.71 4.09
N MET A 662 0.53 13.20 4.89
CA MET A 662 0.80 12.81 6.29
C MET A 662 1.89 11.73 6.39
N GLY A 663 2.00 10.87 5.37
CA GLY A 663 3.06 9.88 5.22
C GLY A 663 4.47 10.45 5.00
N GLY A 664 4.62 11.76 4.81
CA GLY A 664 5.90 12.42 4.55
C GLY A 664 6.17 12.71 3.06
N SER A 665 5.50 12.02 2.13
CA SER A 665 5.63 12.31 0.70
C SER A 665 5.13 13.71 0.34
N THR A 666 5.83 14.41 -0.55
CA THR A 666 5.53 15.78 -0.97
C THR A 666 5.77 15.96 -2.46
N GLY A 667 4.91 16.73 -3.11
CA GLY A 667 5.20 17.34 -4.40
C GLY A 667 5.08 18.86 -4.29
N PHE A 668 6.10 19.56 -4.77
CA PHE A 668 6.23 21.01 -4.66
C PHE A 668 6.82 21.58 -5.95
N CYS A 669 6.36 22.75 -6.37
CA CYS A 669 7.01 23.52 -7.40
C CYS A 669 7.13 25.01 -7.05
N ASP A 670 8.18 25.62 -7.58
CA ASP A 670 8.44 27.06 -7.62
C ASP A 670 8.26 27.52 -9.07
N VAL A 671 7.25 28.36 -9.28
CA VAL A 671 6.85 28.82 -10.61
C VAL A 671 7.87 29.79 -11.18
N ASN A 672 8.34 30.72 -10.35
CA ASN A 672 9.26 31.79 -10.78
C ASN A 672 10.61 31.24 -11.21
N ASN A 673 11.01 30.11 -10.63
CA ASN A 673 12.27 29.45 -10.92
C ASN A 673 12.13 28.19 -11.79
N ARG A 674 10.93 27.88 -12.33
CA ARG A 674 10.66 26.67 -13.13
C ARG A 674 11.26 25.40 -12.49
N PHE A 675 11.08 25.28 -11.19
CA PHE A 675 11.61 24.19 -10.38
C PHE A 675 10.47 23.34 -9.84
N ALA A 676 10.64 22.02 -9.86
CA ALA A 676 9.71 21.10 -9.23
C ALA A 676 10.46 19.95 -8.59
N ILE A 677 9.97 19.49 -7.44
CA ILE A 677 10.54 18.35 -6.71
C ILE A 677 9.43 17.48 -6.16
N ALA A 678 9.64 16.17 -6.25
CA ALA A 678 8.86 15.18 -5.55
C ALA A 678 9.76 14.32 -4.67
N VAL A 679 9.32 14.14 -3.43
CA VAL A 679 9.91 13.22 -2.46
C VAL A 679 8.84 12.21 -2.09
N THR A 680 9.11 10.93 -2.30
CA THR A 680 8.21 9.84 -1.90
C THR A 680 8.93 8.91 -0.94
N LEU A 681 8.29 8.54 0.17
CA LEU A 681 8.94 7.73 1.21
C LEU A 681 7.93 6.86 1.96
N ASN A 682 8.42 5.76 2.55
CA ASN A 682 7.58 4.76 3.23
C ASN A 682 7.79 4.71 4.75
N LYS A 683 8.58 5.62 5.32
CA LYS A 683 8.69 5.83 6.77
C LYS A 683 7.99 7.13 7.18
N MET A 684 6.81 7.02 7.74
CA MET A 684 5.98 8.17 8.10
C MET A 684 6.71 9.12 9.06
N SER A 685 6.91 10.38 8.63
CA SER A 685 7.73 11.39 9.33
C SER A 685 7.07 12.78 9.44
N PHE A 686 5.76 12.88 9.17
CA PHE A 686 4.97 14.13 9.20
C PHE A 686 5.60 15.34 8.46
N GLY A 687 6.49 15.07 7.50
CA GLY A 687 7.17 16.06 6.66
C GLY A 687 8.54 16.55 7.16
N ALA A 688 9.05 16.06 8.29
CA ALA A 688 10.36 16.50 8.81
C ALA A 688 11.51 16.10 7.89
N THR A 689 11.61 14.82 7.53
CA THR A 689 12.63 14.30 6.62
C THR A 689 12.56 14.99 5.25
N THR A 690 11.35 15.11 4.71
CA THR A 690 11.12 15.77 3.41
C THR A 690 11.45 17.25 3.43
N GLY A 691 11.13 17.95 4.52
CA GLY A 691 11.48 19.35 4.70
C GLY A 691 12.98 19.58 4.70
N ARG A 692 13.77 18.71 5.37
CA ARG A 692 15.24 18.75 5.32
C ARG A 692 15.77 18.54 3.90
N ILE A 693 15.21 17.60 3.15
CA ILE A 693 15.61 17.33 1.76
C ILE A 693 15.28 18.51 0.84
N ILE A 694 14.07 19.07 0.92
CA ILE A 694 13.69 20.23 0.09
C ILE A 694 14.55 21.44 0.46
N HIS A 695 14.77 21.70 1.75
CA HIS A 695 15.67 22.75 2.21
C HIS A 695 17.08 22.58 1.63
N PHE A 696 17.64 21.38 1.73
CA PHE A 696 18.96 21.04 1.19
C PHE A 696 19.04 21.31 -0.32
N VAL A 697 18.11 20.76 -1.11
CA VAL A 697 18.11 20.90 -2.57
C VAL A 697 17.93 22.37 -2.98
N CYS A 698 17.01 23.09 -2.37
CA CYS A 698 16.82 24.52 -2.65
C CYS A 698 18.06 25.34 -2.30
N SER A 699 18.72 25.04 -1.17
CA SER A 699 19.95 25.73 -0.75
C SER A 699 21.10 25.49 -1.72
N GLU A 700 21.32 24.24 -2.13
CA GLU A 700 22.35 23.87 -3.11
C GLU A 700 22.13 24.51 -4.48
N LEU A 701 20.87 24.76 -4.86
CA LEU A 701 20.49 25.41 -6.12
C LEU A 701 20.34 26.93 -6.01
N ASN A 702 20.59 27.53 -4.84
CA ASN A 702 20.32 28.95 -4.54
C ASN A 702 18.89 29.39 -4.87
N LEU A 703 17.91 28.53 -4.58
CA LEU A 703 16.48 28.79 -4.74
C LEU A 703 15.86 29.28 -3.43
N PRO A 704 14.79 30.09 -3.47
CA PRO A 704 14.07 30.47 -2.26
C PRO A 704 13.49 29.23 -1.57
N VAL A 705 13.80 29.07 -0.28
CA VAL A 705 13.23 27.99 0.53
C VAL A 705 11.87 28.45 1.09
N PRO A 706 10.79 27.67 0.87
CA PRO A 706 9.50 27.96 1.49
C PRO A 706 9.57 28.05 3.01
N GLU A 707 8.83 28.99 3.59
CA GLU A 707 8.78 29.22 5.04
C GLU A 707 8.43 27.95 5.83
N ASP A 708 7.52 27.13 5.27
CA ASP A 708 7.14 25.81 5.78
C ASP A 708 8.33 24.86 6.01
N TYR A 709 9.43 25.01 5.28
CA TYR A 709 10.58 24.12 5.36
C TYR A 709 11.76 24.72 6.14
N LEU A 710 11.75 26.04 6.39
CA LEU A 710 12.81 26.71 7.15
C LEU A 710 12.93 26.21 8.59
N ARG A 711 11.82 25.81 9.21
CA ARG A 711 11.83 25.23 10.57
C ARG A 711 12.60 23.91 10.68
N PHE A 712 12.96 23.29 9.56
CA PHE A 712 13.75 22.06 9.53
C PHE A 712 15.24 22.32 9.24
N ALA A 713 15.65 23.58 9.14
CA ALA A 713 17.04 23.98 8.99
C ALA A 713 17.87 23.82 10.27
N GLU A 714 17.22 23.87 11.45
CA GLU A 714 17.89 23.86 12.76
C GLU A 714 17.56 22.60 13.56
N VAL A 715 18.39 21.56 13.40
CA VAL A 715 18.75 20.62 14.49
C VAL A 715 20.21 20.18 14.24
N GLU A 716 21.14 21.11 14.35
CA GLU A 716 22.52 20.77 14.70
C GLU A 716 22.59 20.71 16.23
N HIS A 717 23.08 19.58 16.76
CA HIS A 717 23.28 19.22 18.17
C HIS A 717 22.04 18.85 18.99
N ASP A 718 21.78 17.54 19.09
CA ASP A 718 21.31 16.94 20.35
C ASP A 718 22.33 17.26 21.45
N THR A 719 22.21 18.42 22.10
CA THR A 719 22.75 18.58 23.46
C THR A 719 21.98 17.62 24.36
N PRO A 720 22.65 16.73 25.13
CA PRO A 720 21.95 15.90 26.10
C PRO A 720 21.27 16.84 27.09
N GLN A 721 19.94 16.86 27.08
CA GLN A 721 19.20 17.49 28.17
C GLN A 721 19.57 16.73 29.44
N ASP A 722 20.37 17.43 30.25
CA ASP A 722 20.58 17.28 31.68
C ASP A 722 19.86 16.07 32.28
N LEU A 723 20.56 14.93 32.33
CA LEU A 723 20.19 13.80 33.17
C LEU A 723 20.20 14.32 34.61
N GLY A 724 19.01 14.71 35.08
CA GLY A 724 18.78 15.09 36.46
C GLY A 724 19.46 14.10 37.39
N GLN A 725 20.35 14.63 38.23
CA GLN A 725 21.07 13.88 39.24
C GLN A 725 20.12 12.98 40.07
N PRO A 726 20.58 11.79 40.48
CA PRO A 726 19.77 10.89 41.29
C PRO A 726 19.60 11.47 42.69
N LEU A 727 18.37 11.84 43.06
CA LEU A 727 18.03 12.14 44.43
C LEU A 727 17.92 10.82 45.21
N ILE A 728 19.01 10.49 45.88
CA ILE A 728 19.07 9.59 47.04
C ILE A 728 18.28 10.25 48.18
N ASN A 729 17.17 9.62 48.59
CA ASN A 729 16.86 9.23 49.98
C ASN A 729 15.56 8.43 50.02
#